data_AF-A0ABC9P7X7-F1
#
_entry.id   AF-A0ABC9P7X7-F1
#
_cell.length_a   1.000
_cell.length_b   1.000
_cell.length_c   1.000
_cell.angle_alpha   90.00
_cell.angle_beta   90.00
_cell.angle_gamma   90.00
#
_symmetry.space_group_name_H-M   'P 1'
#
loop_
_entity.id
_entity.type
_entity.pdbx_description
1 polymer ?
#
loop_
_entity_poly.entity_id
_entity_poly.type
_entity_poly.pdbx_seq_one_letter_code
_entity_poly.pdbx_strand_id
1 'polypeptide(L)'
;MTQNFIYAYTAIPENLNDNGMALPDWQDLPEINRVLNGAYRFYGNYARDGQYRSYLKKGNFLKAQVEDGSYQYFEIYNIKKNLQSVSVTARHIGFMANKNFIINSFTANGNGTQIMNNLKAALTFKQRFNYLSNVGTTHQFTAKQVGPIDAIIGSNNGNQNLTGVTGGELEMDNFNLKLVKQIGSDNGFRIDFGVNLEAIDEDFDDESIINSLFLIGGVPDNDYDQDKEPITYGFLEIAGVNDSNRRIGKRENSECKTVEELKEWGQSLFDKDRIHEPKVTHTISMVALEHTLEYEDIYEELSSLHFGDVAHVRAKEVDIEVTERMVEYTWFPTLGKFKNIVLGNDLSLYTSTANNQTQELKRKIDNRTETLVQNVLNATAWITGNSGGHVVFRPEKAPSEILIMDTNKVATAKRVWRWNLNGLGYSDNGVNGPFGLAMTSKGEIVADFIKVGIIDVNVLQTSFNKATGDVLKLVSGALQIWNEKTKIMELTKKGMEFWDGSSHVGTMGTKGNPFPELTDENGNSIVTDGKSLLLVGDGRKNLIGLSNETGSGLAISGTSQWHLGNFFYFIGKGNPSTIFVDEINAKKILINGKEVIPGQNGGGNGGGTGGYPPEVTSDSDKFAWDLWSYLLANGYSKAAAAGILGNVQGEVGPNMNPDTEQNGGPGYGWVQWDGSAYPLVGAPTWNGREYVQRLIAAAGIKQDYRTSFAQAQLINWCMFNGQWLGQVSPLTVDEFKVVSSPKTAAYAFELNFERPAAAHPERQTYAQTWYDKFKDLKASTATGKAGIEHLETLMGKWLGNGQCYAVPAEYSGFMGGCGLGAGTIYGLSHVIGDTSSAADIGEAYDWNAVGWKVISNPTYKDLVVGAIVNIRRSGQWGTGWTVDPAYGHTGVIYGLENGRIQTIEQNAEQGQIVAKYDRLYFDGSIQSIVIPPK
;
A
#
# COMPACT_ATOMS: atom_id res chain seq x y z
N MET A 1 27.96 0.40 -31.40
CA MET A 1 28.75 -0.37 -30.42
C MET A 1 29.76 -1.23 -31.17
N THR A 2 30.98 -1.36 -30.69
CA THR A 2 31.91 -2.43 -31.10
C THR A 2 31.54 -3.70 -30.36
N GLN A 3 31.24 -4.78 -31.07
CA GLN A 3 30.92 -6.06 -30.45
C GLN A 3 32.19 -6.68 -29.84
N ASN A 4 32.14 -6.99 -28.55
CA ASN A 4 33.23 -7.66 -27.87
C ASN A 4 33.18 -9.17 -28.16
N PHE A 5 34.32 -9.75 -28.53
CA PHE A 5 34.44 -11.18 -28.83
C PHE A 5 35.06 -11.95 -27.66
N ILE A 6 34.52 -13.14 -27.43
CA ILE A 6 35.16 -14.17 -26.60
C ILE A 6 36.08 -14.98 -27.51
N TYR A 7 37.29 -15.25 -27.08
CA TYR A 7 38.30 -15.97 -27.87
C TYR A 7 38.58 -17.35 -27.28
N ALA A 8 38.67 -18.38 -28.12
CA ALA A 8 38.93 -19.76 -27.73
C ALA A 8 40.34 -20.23 -28.09
N TYR A 9 40.93 -21.04 -27.22
CA TYR A 9 42.30 -21.54 -27.32
C TYR A 9 42.39 -23.02 -26.91
N THR A 10 43.28 -23.77 -27.55
CA THR A 10 43.67 -25.13 -27.12
C THR A 10 44.70 -25.12 -25.99
N ALA A 11 45.43 -24.02 -25.81
CA ALA A 11 46.37 -23.77 -24.72
C ALA A 11 46.46 -22.26 -24.46
N ILE A 12 46.69 -21.84 -23.22
CA ILE A 12 46.89 -20.43 -22.87
C ILE A 12 48.20 -19.94 -23.54
N PRO A 13 48.22 -18.81 -24.25
CA PRO A 13 49.42 -18.32 -24.93
C PRO A 13 50.50 -17.85 -23.94
N GLU A 14 51.72 -17.65 -24.46
CA GLU A 14 52.80 -17.03 -23.68
C GLU A 14 52.50 -15.54 -23.46
N ASN A 15 52.14 -14.80 -24.51
CA ASN A 15 51.63 -13.44 -24.43
C ASN A 15 50.10 -13.44 -24.28
N LEU A 16 49.58 -13.00 -23.12
CA LEU A 16 48.14 -13.01 -22.84
C LEU A 16 47.34 -12.04 -23.73
N ASN A 17 48.00 -11.06 -24.34
CA ASN A 17 47.39 -10.12 -25.29
C ASN A 17 47.00 -10.79 -26.60
N ASP A 18 47.64 -11.90 -26.99
CA ASP A 18 47.33 -12.62 -28.23
C ASP A 18 45.86 -13.08 -28.23
N ASN A 19 45.14 -12.81 -29.32
CA ASN A 19 43.74 -13.21 -29.49
C ASN A 19 43.63 -14.57 -30.19
N GLY A 20 42.83 -15.46 -29.61
CA GLY A 20 42.56 -16.80 -30.13
C GLY A 20 41.50 -16.80 -31.23
N MET A 21 40.82 -17.93 -31.42
CA MET A 21 39.70 -18.00 -32.38
C MET A 21 38.48 -17.30 -31.78
N ALA A 22 38.03 -16.21 -32.39
CA ALA A 22 36.82 -15.52 -31.97
C ALA A 22 35.59 -16.45 -32.05
N LEU A 23 34.72 -16.38 -31.05
CA LEU A 23 33.47 -17.11 -30.94
C LEU A 23 32.30 -16.15 -31.18
N PRO A 24 31.80 -15.99 -32.42
CA PRO A 24 30.63 -15.15 -32.71
C PRO A 24 29.29 -15.87 -32.49
N ASP A 25 29.21 -17.18 -32.73
CA ASP A 25 27.94 -17.91 -32.88
C ASP A 25 27.29 -18.33 -31.53
N TRP A 26 27.14 -17.41 -30.59
CA TRP A 26 26.38 -17.66 -29.35
C TRP A 26 24.87 -17.64 -29.64
N GLN A 27 24.12 -18.54 -28.98
CA GLN A 27 22.66 -18.66 -29.11
C GLN A 27 21.92 -17.87 -28.03
N ASP A 28 22.55 -17.72 -26.86
CA ASP A 28 22.18 -16.80 -25.79
C ASP A 28 23.30 -15.77 -25.59
N LEU A 29 23.07 -14.79 -24.71
CA LEU A 29 24.16 -13.92 -24.26
C LEU A 29 25.05 -14.74 -23.30
N PRO A 30 26.34 -14.93 -23.59
CA PRO A 30 27.25 -15.59 -22.67
C PRO A 30 27.49 -14.71 -21.43
N GLU A 31 27.73 -15.36 -20.29
CA GLU A 31 27.71 -14.74 -18.97
C GLU A 31 29.00 -15.04 -18.18
N ILE A 32 29.49 -14.04 -17.46
CA ILE A 32 30.55 -14.18 -16.44
C ILE A 32 29.94 -13.88 -15.08
N ASN A 33 30.04 -14.83 -14.15
CA ASN A 33 29.61 -14.67 -12.77
C ASN A 33 30.83 -14.65 -11.84
N ARG A 34 30.89 -13.67 -10.94
CA ARG A 34 32.00 -13.44 -10.00
C ARG A 34 31.42 -13.17 -8.61
N VAL A 35 31.97 -13.85 -7.61
CA VAL A 35 31.52 -13.81 -6.21
C VAL A 35 32.72 -13.58 -5.31
N LEU A 36 32.59 -12.72 -4.30
CA LEU A 36 33.67 -12.37 -3.39
C LEU A 36 34.18 -13.61 -2.64
N ASN A 37 35.49 -13.83 -2.71
CA ASN A 37 36.18 -15.04 -2.22
C ASN A 37 35.53 -16.38 -2.68
N GLY A 38 34.75 -16.37 -3.76
CA GLY A 38 33.86 -17.45 -4.13
C GLY A 38 34.05 -17.94 -5.56
N ALA A 39 32.95 -18.07 -6.31
CA ALA A 39 32.98 -18.51 -7.69
C ALA A 39 33.52 -17.41 -8.63
N TYR A 40 34.30 -17.81 -9.63
CA TYR A 40 34.59 -16.96 -10.80
C TYR A 40 34.48 -17.84 -12.05
N ARG A 41 33.36 -17.69 -12.78
CA ARG A 41 32.86 -18.65 -13.77
C ARG A 41 32.43 -17.96 -15.05
N PHE A 42 32.50 -18.70 -16.15
CA PHE A 42 31.93 -18.33 -17.45
C PHE A 42 30.91 -19.40 -17.88
N TYR A 43 29.79 -18.97 -18.44
CA TYR A 43 28.74 -19.79 -19.03
C TYR A 43 28.30 -19.26 -20.41
N GLY A 44 27.79 -20.14 -21.27
CA GLY A 44 27.09 -19.74 -22.50
C GLY A 44 26.75 -20.94 -23.38
N ASN A 45 25.75 -20.79 -24.24
CA ASN A 45 25.33 -21.79 -25.23
C ASN A 45 25.78 -21.39 -26.63
N TYR A 46 26.79 -22.08 -27.16
CA TYR A 46 27.26 -21.86 -28.53
C TYR A 46 26.47 -22.69 -29.54
N ALA A 47 26.26 -22.17 -30.75
CA ALA A 47 25.54 -22.86 -31.82
C ALA A 47 26.18 -24.23 -32.15
N ARG A 48 25.35 -25.26 -32.39
CA ARG A 48 25.84 -26.64 -32.63
C ARG A 48 26.58 -26.79 -33.98
N ASP A 49 26.31 -25.90 -34.91
CA ASP A 49 26.89 -25.73 -36.25
C ASP A 49 27.89 -24.56 -36.35
N GLY A 50 28.01 -23.72 -35.31
CA GLY A 50 28.89 -22.55 -35.28
C GLY A 50 30.37 -22.85 -35.56
N GLN A 51 31.03 -21.92 -36.25
CA GLN A 51 32.28 -22.11 -36.99
C GLN A 51 33.42 -22.68 -36.12
N TYR A 52 33.62 -22.14 -34.93
CA TYR A 52 34.75 -22.47 -34.05
C TYR A 52 34.36 -23.36 -32.86
N ARG A 53 33.17 -23.99 -32.88
CA ARG A 53 32.68 -24.95 -31.88
C ARG A 53 33.63 -26.14 -31.66
N SER A 54 34.57 -26.40 -32.57
CA SER A 54 35.64 -27.39 -32.42
C SER A 54 36.65 -27.07 -31.31
N TYR A 55 36.73 -25.81 -30.87
CA TYR A 55 37.54 -25.34 -29.74
C TYR A 55 36.83 -25.46 -28.39
N LEU A 56 35.51 -25.70 -28.38
CA LEU A 56 34.74 -25.93 -27.17
C LEU A 56 34.91 -27.38 -26.72
N LYS A 57 35.97 -27.61 -25.92
CA LYS A 57 36.38 -28.91 -25.37
C LYS A 57 36.79 -28.75 -23.90
N LYS A 58 36.55 -29.79 -23.08
CA LYS A 58 37.06 -29.82 -21.70
C LYS A 58 38.59 -29.79 -21.72
N GLY A 59 39.19 -28.87 -20.96
CA GLY A 59 40.63 -28.61 -20.93
C GLY A 59 41.12 -27.54 -21.92
N ASN A 60 40.25 -27.03 -22.81
CA ASN A 60 40.52 -25.82 -23.59
C ASN A 60 40.18 -24.56 -22.78
N PHE A 61 40.54 -23.39 -23.32
CA PHE A 61 40.43 -22.11 -22.64
C PHE A 61 39.61 -21.09 -23.42
N LEU A 62 38.97 -20.19 -22.68
CA LEU A 62 38.32 -18.98 -23.19
C LEU A 62 39.04 -17.74 -22.64
N LYS A 63 39.06 -16.65 -23.40
CA LYS A 63 39.43 -15.29 -22.98
C LYS A 63 38.22 -14.39 -23.22
N ALA A 64 37.80 -13.65 -22.20
CA ALA A 64 36.64 -12.77 -22.25
C ALA A 64 36.91 -11.46 -21.48
N GLN A 65 36.23 -10.38 -21.86
CA GLN A 65 36.35 -9.09 -21.16
C GLN A 65 35.43 -9.06 -19.94
N VAL A 66 35.91 -8.56 -18.81
CA VAL A 66 35.15 -8.46 -17.55
C VAL A 66 34.77 -7.00 -17.26
N GLU A 67 34.19 -6.73 -16.10
CA GLU A 67 33.59 -5.44 -15.69
C GLU A 67 34.57 -4.27 -15.71
N ASP A 68 35.83 -4.50 -15.35
CA ASP A 68 36.90 -3.49 -15.32
C ASP A 68 37.53 -3.23 -16.70
N GLY A 69 36.97 -3.83 -17.76
CA GLY A 69 37.51 -3.77 -19.12
C GLY A 69 38.77 -4.64 -19.34
N SER A 70 39.30 -5.32 -18.32
CA SER A 70 40.40 -6.28 -18.47
C SER A 70 39.93 -7.56 -19.15
N TYR A 71 40.89 -8.33 -19.68
CA TYR A 71 40.62 -9.63 -20.27
C TYR A 71 41.11 -10.75 -19.35
N GLN A 72 40.20 -11.63 -18.95
CA GLN A 72 40.45 -12.75 -18.05
C GLN A 72 40.28 -14.08 -18.78
N TYR A 73 41.11 -15.06 -18.43
CA TYR A 73 41.09 -16.41 -19.01
C TYR A 73 40.32 -17.41 -18.13
N PHE A 74 39.62 -18.35 -18.77
CA PHE A 74 38.78 -19.36 -18.12
C PHE A 74 39.06 -20.77 -18.69
N GLU A 75 39.29 -21.76 -17.83
CA GLU A 75 39.39 -23.18 -18.17
C GLU A 75 38.00 -23.81 -18.34
N ILE A 76 37.70 -24.37 -19.51
CA ILE A 76 36.47 -25.14 -19.76
C ILE A 76 36.56 -26.49 -19.03
N TYR A 77 35.72 -26.71 -18.02
CA TYR A 77 35.72 -27.94 -17.21
C TYR A 77 34.49 -28.83 -17.42
N ASN A 78 33.38 -28.26 -17.90
CA ASN A 78 32.15 -28.97 -18.24
C ASN A 78 31.61 -28.51 -19.61
N ILE A 79 31.05 -29.47 -20.36
CA ILE A 79 30.34 -29.20 -21.62
C ILE A 79 29.13 -30.13 -21.70
N LYS A 80 27.95 -29.56 -21.95
CA LYS A 80 26.72 -30.28 -22.25
C LYS A 80 26.33 -30.02 -23.71
N LYS A 81 25.71 -30.97 -24.39
CA LYS A 81 25.32 -30.87 -25.81
C LYS A 81 23.87 -31.27 -25.95
N ASN A 82 23.05 -30.41 -26.55
CA ASN A 82 21.67 -30.70 -26.89
C ASN A 82 21.50 -30.73 -28.43
N LEU A 83 20.27 -30.71 -28.95
CA LEU A 83 20.01 -30.79 -30.39
C LEU A 83 20.38 -29.51 -31.17
N GLN A 84 20.41 -28.35 -30.51
CA GLN A 84 20.58 -27.02 -31.12
C GLN A 84 21.89 -26.32 -30.72
N SER A 85 22.39 -26.55 -29.50
CA SER A 85 23.55 -25.85 -28.93
C SER A 85 24.49 -26.72 -28.10
N VAL A 86 25.63 -26.13 -27.75
CA VAL A 86 26.68 -26.66 -26.87
C VAL A 86 26.83 -25.71 -25.68
N SER A 87 26.30 -26.11 -24.53
CA SER A 87 26.46 -25.39 -23.26
C SER A 87 27.88 -25.58 -22.75
N VAL A 88 28.58 -24.48 -22.51
CA VAL A 88 29.95 -24.45 -22.01
C VAL A 88 29.93 -23.96 -20.56
N THR A 89 30.69 -24.60 -19.68
CA THR A 89 30.96 -24.06 -18.34
C THR A 89 32.47 -24.05 -18.10
N ALA A 90 32.98 -22.86 -17.81
CA ALA A 90 34.39 -22.61 -17.55
C ALA A 90 34.57 -21.89 -16.21
N ARG A 91 35.77 -21.98 -15.65
CA ARG A 91 36.17 -21.34 -14.37
C ARG A 91 37.43 -20.53 -14.60
N HIS A 92 37.61 -19.43 -13.88
CA HIS A 92 38.81 -18.59 -14.00
C HIS A 92 40.09 -19.43 -13.84
N ILE A 93 41.13 -19.14 -14.62
CA ILE A 93 42.35 -19.96 -14.63
C ILE A 93 43.10 -19.99 -13.29
N GLY A 94 42.84 -19.06 -12.37
CA GLY A 94 43.36 -19.12 -10.99
C GLY A 94 43.02 -20.44 -10.28
N PHE A 95 41.84 -21.01 -10.52
CA PHE A 95 41.44 -22.33 -10.01
C PHE A 95 42.29 -23.50 -10.56
N MET A 96 43.11 -23.30 -11.60
CA MET A 96 44.09 -24.28 -12.04
C MET A 96 45.28 -24.41 -11.09
N ALA A 97 45.49 -23.47 -10.16
CA ALA A 97 46.49 -23.64 -9.12
C ALA A 97 46.21 -24.89 -8.27
N ASN A 98 44.93 -25.25 -8.05
CA ASN A 98 44.50 -26.51 -7.43
C ASN A 98 44.82 -27.80 -8.24
N LYS A 99 45.48 -27.70 -9.41
CA LYS A 99 46.14 -28.85 -10.07
C LYS A 99 47.50 -29.19 -9.44
N ASN A 100 47.71 -28.76 -8.20
CA ASN A 100 48.93 -28.86 -7.40
C ASN A 100 48.52 -28.90 -5.94
N PHE A 101 49.44 -29.29 -5.05
CA PHE A 101 49.09 -29.68 -3.70
C PHE A 101 50.12 -29.15 -2.69
N ILE A 102 49.64 -28.74 -1.53
CA ILE A 102 50.44 -28.37 -0.37
C ILE A 102 50.30 -29.52 0.65
N ILE A 103 51.39 -30.26 0.86
CA ILE A 103 51.42 -31.36 1.84
C ILE A 103 51.34 -30.76 3.25
N ASN A 104 52.22 -29.81 3.55
CA ASN A 104 52.22 -29.02 4.77
C ASN A 104 52.95 -27.69 4.54
N SER A 105 52.33 -26.57 4.91
CA SER A 105 52.95 -25.26 5.06
C SER A 105 52.51 -24.68 6.41
N PHE A 106 53.45 -24.15 7.18
CA PHE A 106 53.19 -23.53 8.48
C PHE A 106 53.94 -22.21 8.58
N THR A 107 53.22 -21.17 8.99
CA THR A 107 53.76 -19.85 9.32
C THR A 107 53.35 -19.53 10.75
N ALA A 108 54.30 -19.53 11.68
CA ALA A 108 54.02 -19.30 13.10
C ALA A 108 53.53 -17.85 13.36
N ASN A 109 54.17 -16.88 12.70
CA ASN A 109 53.78 -15.48 12.69
C ASN A 109 54.34 -14.84 11.41
N GLY A 110 53.48 -14.29 10.55
CA GLY A 110 53.93 -13.61 9.33
C GLY A 110 52.82 -12.87 8.61
N ASN A 111 53.18 -11.82 7.87
CA ASN A 111 52.21 -11.06 7.08
C ASN A 111 51.76 -11.82 5.82
N GLY A 112 50.72 -11.32 5.14
CA GLY A 112 50.15 -11.98 3.96
C GLY A 112 51.19 -12.23 2.86
N THR A 113 52.21 -11.38 2.72
CA THR A 113 53.29 -11.55 1.74
C THR A 113 54.26 -12.66 2.15
N GLN A 114 54.55 -12.83 3.44
CA GLN A 114 55.31 -13.98 3.94
C GLN A 114 54.50 -15.28 3.78
N ILE A 115 53.23 -15.28 4.15
CA ILE A 115 52.36 -16.46 4.03
C ILE A 115 52.19 -16.88 2.56
N MET A 116 51.87 -15.95 1.65
CA MET A 116 51.70 -16.25 0.22
C MET A 116 53.00 -16.77 -0.43
N ASN A 117 54.17 -16.27 -0.01
CA ASN A 117 55.46 -16.84 -0.43
C ASN A 117 55.69 -18.24 0.15
N ASN A 118 55.35 -18.48 1.42
CA ASN A 118 55.45 -19.80 2.05
C ASN A 118 54.51 -20.83 1.39
N LEU A 119 53.31 -20.43 0.97
CA LEU A 119 52.41 -21.28 0.19
C LEU A 119 53.00 -21.60 -1.20
N LYS A 120 53.56 -20.60 -1.90
CA LYS A 120 54.26 -20.81 -3.19
C LYS A 120 55.48 -21.73 -3.07
N ALA A 121 56.20 -21.66 -1.95
CA ALA A 121 57.36 -22.51 -1.66
C ALA A 121 56.99 -23.95 -1.27
N ALA A 122 55.83 -24.15 -0.64
CA ALA A 122 55.32 -25.46 -0.22
C ALA A 122 54.53 -26.22 -1.31
N LEU A 123 54.48 -25.69 -2.53
CA LEU A 123 53.88 -26.35 -3.69
C LEU A 123 54.67 -27.59 -4.11
N THR A 124 53.99 -28.74 -4.24
CA THR A 124 54.62 -30.01 -4.66
C THR A 124 55.23 -29.93 -6.07
N PHE A 125 54.64 -29.14 -6.97
CA PHE A 125 55.10 -28.97 -8.35
C PHE A 125 55.29 -27.48 -8.72
N LYS A 126 56.13 -27.20 -9.72
CA LYS A 126 56.29 -25.84 -10.27
C LYS A 126 55.07 -25.46 -11.12
N GLN A 127 54.59 -24.22 -10.98
CA GLN A 127 53.49 -23.64 -11.76
C GLN A 127 53.80 -22.20 -12.18
N ARG A 128 53.04 -21.68 -13.17
CA ARG A 128 53.15 -20.30 -13.70
C ARG A 128 52.55 -19.22 -12.78
N PHE A 129 51.87 -19.61 -11.68
CA PHE A 129 51.17 -18.68 -10.80
C PHE A 129 52.10 -17.84 -9.91
N ASN A 130 51.74 -16.57 -9.75
CA ASN A 130 52.30 -15.64 -8.78
C ASN A 130 51.39 -15.56 -7.56
N TYR A 131 51.99 -15.63 -6.39
CA TYR A 131 51.31 -15.49 -5.11
C TYR A 131 51.81 -14.18 -4.52
N LEU A 132 50.91 -13.21 -4.39
CA LEU A 132 51.20 -11.81 -4.07
C LEU A 132 50.32 -11.36 -2.89
N SER A 133 50.68 -10.27 -2.22
CA SER A 133 49.87 -9.72 -1.13
C SER A 133 50.15 -8.24 -0.87
N ASN A 134 49.14 -7.52 -0.38
CA ASN A 134 49.30 -6.22 0.29
C ASN A 134 48.80 -6.22 1.75
N VAL A 135 48.39 -7.38 2.28
CA VAL A 135 48.00 -7.57 3.69
C VAL A 135 49.23 -7.52 4.59
N GLY A 136 49.35 -6.43 5.35
CA GLY A 136 50.46 -6.17 6.27
C GLY A 136 50.28 -6.73 7.69
N THR A 137 49.05 -7.08 8.09
CA THR A 137 48.77 -7.72 9.39
C THR A 137 49.42 -9.11 9.45
N THR A 138 50.00 -9.44 10.60
CA THR A 138 50.76 -10.68 10.80
C THR A 138 49.91 -11.73 11.51
N HIS A 139 49.91 -12.96 10.98
CA HIS A 139 49.02 -14.05 11.41
C HIS A 139 49.78 -15.37 11.55
N GLN A 140 49.22 -16.29 12.34
CA GLN A 140 49.55 -17.71 12.26
C GLN A 140 48.75 -18.34 11.10
N PHE A 141 49.38 -19.19 10.28
CA PHE A 141 48.65 -19.91 9.23
C PHE A 141 49.21 -21.31 8.95
N THR A 142 48.30 -22.27 8.79
CA THR A 142 48.61 -23.67 8.42
C THR A 142 47.83 -24.05 7.16
N ALA A 143 48.51 -24.57 6.14
CA ALA A 143 47.89 -25.20 4.98
C ALA A 143 48.36 -26.66 4.90
N LYS A 144 47.45 -27.63 5.01
CA LYS A 144 47.80 -29.04 5.22
C LYS A 144 46.94 -30.00 4.40
N GLN A 145 47.58 -30.73 3.49
CA GLN A 145 46.97 -31.71 2.58
C GLN A 145 45.83 -31.07 1.75
N VAL A 146 46.14 -29.96 1.08
CA VAL A 146 45.16 -29.03 0.51
C VAL A 146 45.62 -28.46 -0.84
N GLY A 147 44.69 -28.08 -1.72
CA GLY A 147 44.98 -27.29 -2.92
C GLY A 147 45.26 -25.82 -2.56
N PRO A 148 46.17 -25.11 -3.25
CA PRO A 148 46.55 -23.75 -2.87
C PRO A 148 45.42 -22.70 -2.87
N ILE A 149 44.40 -22.81 -3.73
CA ILE A 149 43.21 -21.94 -3.68
C ILE A 149 42.27 -22.40 -2.56
N ASP A 150 42.19 -23.71 -2.31
CA ASP A 150 41.37 -24.26 -1.23
C ASP A 150 41.91 -23.87 0.16
N ALA A 151 43.23 -23.68 0.27
CA ALA A 151 43.87 -23.08 1.43
C ALA A 151 43.56 -21.59 1.58
N ILE A 152 43.41 -20.84 0.49
CA ILE A 152 43.21 -19.38 0.54
C ILE A 152 41.74 -19.02 0.79
N ILE A 153 40.81 -19.59 0.01
CA ILE A 153 39.35 -19.30 0.07
C ILE A 153 38.44 -20.53 0.26
N GLY A 154 38.95 -21.74 0.10
CA GLY A 154 38.14 -22.96 0.13
C GLY A 154 38.13 -23.67 1.49
N SER A 155 38.12 -25.00 1.46
CA SER A 155 38.17 -25.86 2.66
C SER A 155 39.61 -26.29 2.95
N ASN A 156 40.20 -25.75 4.01
CA ASN A 156 41.57 -26.02 4.42
C ASN A 156 41.70 -27.23 5.36
N ASN A 157 41.05 -28.35 4.99
CA ASN A 157 41.16 -29.65 5.66
C ASN A 157 40.97 -29.57 7.20
N GLY A 158 39.87 -28.96 7.64
CA GLY A 158 39.51 -28.75 9.05
C GLY A 158 40.12 -27.50 9.69
N ASN A 159 41.08 -26.84 9.04
CA ASN A 159 41.58 -25.52 9.45
C ASN A 159 40.78 -24.40 8.76
N GLN A 160 40.89 -23.18 9.29
CA GLN A 160 40.37 -21.97 8.62
C GLN A 160 41.17 -21.66 7.35
N ASN A 161 40.55 -21.03 6.36
CA ASN A 161 41.22 -20.58 5.12
C ASN A 161 41.91 -19.21 5.32
N LEU A 162 42.83 -18.84 4.40
CA LEU A 162 43.67 -17.65 4.59
C LEU A 162 42.87 -16.35 4.60
N THR A 163 41.80 -16.23 3.80
CA THR A 163 40.94 -15.04 3.81
C THR A 163 40.22 -14.89 5.15
N GLY A 164 39.66 -15.98 5.69
CA GLY A 164 39.03 -15.99 7.01
C GLY A 164 40.01 -15.68 8.16
N VAL A 165 41.25 -16.17 8.09
CA VAL A 165 42.29 -15.84 9.08
C VAL A 165 42.72 -14.38 8.99
N THR A 166 42.92 -13.86 7.77
CA THR A 166 43.53 -12.53 7.57
C THR A 166 42.54 -11.36 7.55
N GLY A 167 41.24 -11.63 7.34
CA GLY A 167 40.25 -10.62 6.96
C GLY A 167 40.48 -10.04 5.56
N GLY A 168 41.22 -10.77 4.70
CA GLY A 168 41.59 -10.33 3.36
C GLY A 168 40.76 -10.99 2.24
N GLU A 169 41.03 -10.59 1.00
CA GLU A 169 40.27 -10.97 -0.19
C GLU A 169 41.21 -11.47 -1.30
N LEU A 170 40.78 -12.47 -2.06
CA LEU A 170 41.57 -13.06 -3.16
C LEU A 170 41.21 -12.44 -4.51
N GLU A 171 42.02 -11.48 -4.95
CA GLU A 171 41.96 -10.95 -6.31
C GLU A 171 42.66 -11.93 -7.28
N MET A 172 41.91 -12.45 -8.26
CA MET A 172 42.44 -13.31 -9.33
C MET A 172 42.54 -12.52 -10.65
N ASP A 173 43.75 -12.11 -11.01
CA ASP A 173 44.08 -11.59 -12.35
C ASP A 173 44.92 -12.64 -13.08
N ASN A 174 44.30 -13.42 -13.96
CA ASN A 174 44.97 -14.42 -14.80
C ASN A 174 45.93 -15.36 -14.05
N PHE A 175 47.25 -15.12 -14.10
CA PHE A 175 48.27 -15.90 -13.36
C PHE A 175 48.70 -15.27 -12.03
N ASN A 176 48.18 -14.09 -11.68
CA ASN A 176 48.42 -13.37 -10.43
C ASN A 176 47.30 -13.67 -9.43
N LEU A 177 47.66 -14.30 -8.31
CA LEU A 177 46.81 -14.57 -7.16
C LEU A 177 47.24 -13.60 -6.06
N LYS A 178 46.48 -12.52 -5.85
CA LYS A 178 46.82 -11.47 -4.88
C LYS A 178 45.90 -11.58 -3.67
N LEU A 179 46.47 -11.77 -2.48
CA LEU A 179 45.75 -11.56 -1.23
C LEU A 179 45.77 -10.06 -0.91
N VAL A 180 44.67 -9.37 -1.19
CA VAL A 180 44.52 -7.95 -0.89
C VAL A 180 43.78 -7.75 0.43
N LYS A 181 43.91 -6.57 1.04
CA LYS A 181 43.06 -6.18 2.17
C LYS A 181 41.59 -6.10 1.78
N GLN A 182 41.34 -5.52 0.59
CA GLN A 182 40.03 -5.25 0.01
C GLN A 182 40.20 -5.14 -1.51
N ILE A 183 39.22 -5.65 -2.26
CA ILE A 183 39.02 -5.43 -3.70
C ILE A 183 38.04 -4.24 -3.86
N GLY A 184 38.28 -3.37 -4.84
CA GLY A 184 37.49 -2.14 -5.03
C GLY A 184 37.86 -1.03 -4.06
N SER A 185 37.18 0.10 -4.15
CA SER A 185 37.36 1.27 -3.28
C SER A 185 36.04 1.91 -2.85
N ASP A 186 36.12 2.74 -1.81
CA ASP A 186 35.09 3.74 -1.54
C ASP A 186 35.37 4.98 -2.40
N ASN A 187 34.46 5.23 -3.33
CA ASN A 187 34.50 6.36 -4.27
C ASN A 187 33.43 7.43 -3.91
N GLY A 188 32.78 7.32 -2.74
CA GLY A 188 31.68 8.19 -2.31
C GLY A 188 30.35 7.89 -3.01
N PHE A 189 30.18 6.69 -3.55
CA PHE A 189 29.03 6.27 -4.35
C PHE A 189 27.77 6.10 -3.49
N ARG A 190 26.63 6.65 -3.92
CA ARG A 190 25.40 6.78 -3.12
C ARG A 190 24.16 6.42 -3.93
N ILE A 191 23.26 5.61 -3.39
CA ILE A 191 21.98 5.26 -4.01
C ILE A 191 20.81 5.30 -3.00
N ASP A 192 19.73 5.95 -3.40
CA ASP A 192 18.44 6.00 -2.70
C ASP A 192 17.44 5.03 -3.37
N PHE A 193 17.54 3.71 -3.13
CA PHE A 193 16.62 2.73 -3.72
C PHE A 193 15.13 3.00 -3.39
N GLY A 194 14.22 2.57 -4.27
CA GLY A 194 12.78 2.65 -4.05
C GLY A 194 12.21 1.29 -3.65
N VAL A 195 11.26 1.29 -2.71
CA VAL A 195 10.69 0.07 -2.11
C VAL A 195 10.20 -0.93 -3.16
N ASN A 196 10.75 -2.15 -3.10
CA ASN A 196 10.30 -3.38 -3.76
C ASN A 196 9.77 -3.26 -5.20
N LEU A 197 10.66 -3.48 -6.18
CA LEU A 197 10.33 -3.50 -7.61
C LEU A 197 10.86 -4.78 -8.29
N GLU A 198 10.25 -5.19 -9.41
CA GLU A 198 10.66 -6.37 -10.18
C GLU A 198 12.14 -6.36 -10.63
N ALA A 199 12.79 -5.18 -10.62
CA ALA A 199 14.21 -5.00 -10.93
C ALA A 199 15.15 -5.01 -9.71
N ILE A 200 14.65 -4.87 -8.47
CA ILE A 200 15.47 -4.74 -7.24
C ILE A 200 14.81 -5.53 -6.11
N ASP A 201 15.47 -6.61 -5.69
CA ASP A 201 15.07 -7.51 -4.60
C ASP A 201 15.92 -7.17 -3.35
N GLU A 202 15.28 -6.82 -2.23
CA GLU A 202 15.92 -6.36 -0.98
C GLU A 202 15.68 -7.40 0.13
N ASP A 203 16.76 -7.89 0.76
CA ASP A 203 16.72 -8.77 1.93
C ASP A 203 17.31 -8.01 3.14
N PHE A 204 16.51 -7.81 4.19
CA PHE A 204 16.79 -6.92 5.32
C PHE A 204 16.53 -7.65 6.65
N ASP A 205 17.55 -7.73 7.51
CA ASP A 205 17.52 -8.36 8.83
C ASP A 205 18.01 -7.37 9.90
N ASP A 206 17.06 -6.83 10.69
CA ASP A 206 17.36 -6.09 11.92
C ASP A 206 17.30 -6.97 13.18
N GLU A 207 16.79 -8.21 13.11
CA GLU A 207 16.68 -9.10 14.28
C GLU A 207 18.06 -9.50 14.80
N SER A 208 19.02 -9.79 13.91
CA SER A 208 20.36 -10.28 14.29
C SER A 208 21.33 -9.21 14.84
N ILE A 209 20.91 -7.94 14.89
CA ILE A 209 21.70 -6.82 15.43
C ILE A 209 22.13 -7.08 16.88
N ILE A 210 23.42 -6.92 17.16
CA ILE A 210 24.06 -7.00 18.47
C ILE A 210 24.87 -5.73 18.69
N ASN A 211 24.54 -4.96 19.72
CA ASN A 211 25.26 -3.72 20.09
C ASN A 211 25.94 -3.81 21.47
N SER A 212 25.77 -4.94 22.16
CA SER A 212 26.38 -5.26 23.46
C SER A 212 26.92 -6.69 23.43
N LEU A 213 28.20 -6.88 23.77
CA LEU A 213 28.91 -8.15 23.65
C LEU A 213 29.38 -8.69 25.00
N PHE A 214 28.90 -9.88 25.38
CA PHE A 214 29.49 -10.68 26.46
C PHE A 214 30.56 -11.62 25.90
N LEU A 215 31.78 -11.50 26.39
CA LEU A 215 32.97 -12.14 25.80
C LEU A 215 33.58 -13.17 26.73
N ILE A 216 33.96 -14.33 26.18
CA ILE A 216 34.72 -15.39 26.87
C ILE A 216 35.98 -15.71 26.07
N GLY A 217 37.13 -15.75 26.74
CA GLY A 217 38.43 -16.09 26.14
C GLY A 217 38.88 -17.53 26.44
N GLY A 218 40.17 -17.79 26.26
CA GLY A 218 40.81 -19.01 26.73
C GLY A 218 41.08 -19.00 28.25
N VAL A 219 41.55 -20.15 28.75
CA VAL A 219 42.26 -20.19 30.04
C VAL A 219 43.64 -19.53 29.86
N PRO A 220 44.11 -18.64 30.76
CA PRO A 220 45.43 -18.02 30.63
C PRO A 220 46.58 -19.02 30.71
N ASP A 221 47.62 -18.81 29.90
CA ASP A 221 48.81 -19.68 29.83
C ASP A 221 49.75 -19.49 31.03
N ASN A 222 49.30 -19.87 32.25
CA ASN A 222 50.15 -19.99 33.44
C ASN A 222 49.64 -21.06 34.41
N ASP A 223 50.45 -22.11 34.55
CA ASP A 223 50.40 -23.21 35.53
C ASP A 223 49.20 -24.18 35.47
N TYR A 224 49.48 -25.48 35.49
CA TYR A 224 48.57 -26.56 35.06
C TYR A 224 47.80 -27.27 36.19
N ASP A 225 48.11 -26.99 37.46
CA ASP A 225 47.66 -27.81 38.61
C ASP A 225 46.28 -27.45 39.20
N GLN A 226 45.46 -26.62 38.52
CA GLN A 226 44.06 -26.36 38.90
C GLN A 226 43.16 -26.13 37.68
N ASP A 227 41.93 -26.64 37.73
CA ASP A 227 40.85 -26.19 36.84
C ASP A 227 40.64 -24.69 37.04
N LYS A 228 40.88 -23.91 35.99
CA LYS A 228 40.73 -22.45 35.96
C LYS A 228 39.64 -22.08 34.97
N GLU A 229 38.71 -21.26 35.41
CA GLU A 229 37.70 -20.66 34.53
C GLU A 229 38.37 -19.87 33.39
N PRO A 230 37.78 -19.86 32.18
CA PRO A 230 38.25 -19.01 31.10
C PRO A 230 38.12 -17.53 31.48
N ILE A 231 38.95 -16.67 30.88
CA ILE A 231 38.79 -15.23 31.07
C ILE A 231 37.43 -14.76 30.53
N THR A 232 36.83 -13.76 31.17
CA THR A 232 35.59 -13.14 30.72
C THR A 232 35.70 -11.63 30.71
N TYR A 233 35.00 -10.98 29.79
CA TYR A 233 34.78 -9.53 29.80
C TYR A 233 33.28 -9.26 29.69
N GLY A 234 32.79 -8.36 30.56
CA GLY A 234 31.36 -8.22 30.90
C GLY A 234 30.47 -7.83 29.74
N PHE A 235 30.38 -6.53 29.44
CA PHE A 235 29.70 -6.03 28.24
C PHE A 235 30.60 -5.02 27.54
N LEU A 236 31.03 -5.34 26.32
CA LEU A 236 31.63 -4.39 25.40
C LEU A 236 30.51 -3.78 24.56
N GLU A 237 30.35 -2.46 24.59
CA GLU A 237 29.18 -1.79 24.01
C GLU A 237 29.59 -0.59 23.15
N ILE A 238 28.88 -0.36 22.06
CA ILE A 238 29.06 0.83 21.22
C ILE A 238 28.46 2.08 21.88
N ALA A 239 28.85 3.27 21.41
CA ALA A 239 28.29 4.52 21.90
C ALA A 239 26.77 4.62 21.62
N GLY A 240 25.99 5.04 22.62
CA GLY A 240 24.53 5.22 22.51
C GLY A 240 23.67 4.03 22.97
N VAL A 241 24.29 2.92 23.39
CA VAL A 241 23.57 1.80 24.02
C VAL A 241 22.95 2.23 25.36
N ASN A 242 21.69 1.86 25.55
CA ASN A 242 20.88 2.12 26.74
C ASN A 242 19.80 1.03 26.89
N ASP A 243 19.09 1.00 28.02
CA ASP A 243 18.18 -0.09 28.36
C ASP A 243 16.97 -0.28 27.42
N SER A 244 16.69 0.68 26.53
CA SER A 244 15.63 0.55 25.51
C SER A 244 16.10 0.00 24.16
N ASN A 245 17.40 0.02 23.86
CA ASN A 245 17.96 -0.43 22.57
C ASN A 245 19.03 -1.54 22.69
N ARG A 246 19.40 -1.96 23.91
CA ARG A 246 20.44 -2.96 24.18
C ARG A 246 20.08 -4.34 23.62
N ARG A 247 20.83 -4.82 22.62
CA ARG A 247 20.76 -6.17 22.06
C ARG A 247 22.05 -6.91 22.37
N ILE A 248 21.95 -7.95 23.21
CA ILE A 248 23.11 -8.65 23.81
C ILE A 248 23.46 -9.91 23.02
N GLY A 249 24.71 -10.00 22.56
CA GLY A 249 25.29 -11.21 21.96
C GLY A 249 26.36 -11.85 22.83
N LYS A 250 26.37 -13.18 22.93
CA LYS A 250 27.50 -13.93 23.49
C LYS A 250 28.50 -14.27 22.38
N ARG A 251 29.80 -14.16 22.66
CA ARG A 251 30.89 -14.55 21.74
C ARG A 251 32.05 -15.17 22.54
N GLU A 252 32.71 -16.17 21.96
CA GLU A 252 33.77 -16.96 22.61
C GLU A 252 34.99 -17.12 21.68
N ASN A 253 36.21 -16.95 22.19
CA ASN A 253 37.46 -17.13 21.43
C ASN A 253 38.59 -17.70 22.32
N SER A 254 38.93 -18.97 22.13
CA SER A 254 39.95 -19.70 22.92
C SER A 254 41.38 -19.17 22.77
N GLU A 255 41.66 -18.39 21.74
CA GLU A 255 43.00 -17.90 21.41
C GLU A 255 43.36 -16.63 22.19
N CYS A 256 42.36 -15.82 22.59
CA CYS A 256 42.57 -14.67 23.48
C CYS A 256 42.91 -15.17 24.90
N LYS A 257 44.12 -14.91 25.39
CA LYS A 257 44.60 -15.36 26.71
C LYS A 257 44.53 -14.27 27.78
N THR A 258 44.40 -13.02 27.36
CA THR A 258 44.28 -11.83 28.21
C THR A 258 42.98 -11.06 27.93
N VAL A 259 42.53 -10.30 28.93
CA VAL A 259 41.29 -9.49 28.83
C VAL A 259 41.45 -8.39 27.78
N GLU A 260 42.66 -7.90 27.55
CA GLU A 260 42.99 -6.89 26.54
C GLU A 260 42.88 -7.46 25.12
N GLU A 261 43.47 -8.63 24.83
CA GLU A 261 43.27 -9.34 23.55
C GLU A 261 41.78 -9.65 23.31
N LEU A 262 41.04 -10.02 24.37
CA LEU A 262 39.62 -10.32 24.27
C LEU A 262 38.78 -9.07 23.94
N LYS A 263 39.12 -7.91 24.49
CA LYS A 263 38.52 -6.61 24.13
C LYS A 263 38.85 -6.21 22.69
N GLU A 264 40.10 -6.32 22.27
CA GLU A 264 40.51 -5.99 20.89
C GLU A 264 39.82 -6.89 19.87
N TRP A 265 39.68 -8.18 20.17
CA TRP A 265 38.89 -9.10 19.36
C TRP A 265 37.40 -8.72 19.34
N GLY A 266 36.79 -8.50 20.50
CA GLY A 266 35.38 -8.10 20.61
C GLY A 266 35.08 -6.79 19.87
N GLN A 267 35.97 -5.80 19.96
CA GLN A 267 35.87 -4.55 19.23
C GLN A 267 35.94 -4.79 17.72
N SER A 268 36.78 -5.73 17.27
CA SER A 268 36.85 -6.09 15.85
C SER A 268 35.57 -6.72 15.29
N LEU A 269 34.70 -7.29 16.15
CA LEU A 269 33.37 -7.76 15.72
C LEU A 269 32.40 -6.58 15.45
N PHE A 270 32.59 -5.44 16.12
CA PHE A 270 31.89 -4.21 15.76
C PHE A 270 32.54 -3.54 14.54
N ASP A 271 33.87 -3.38 14.54
CA ASP A 271 34.60 -2.60 13.53
C ASP A 271 34.70 -3.28 12.14
N LYS A 272 34.65 -4.63 12.08
CA LYS A 272 34.86 -5.40 10.83
C LYS A 272 33.66 -6.26 10.47
N ASP A 273 33.15 -7.04 11.42
CA ASP A 273 32.00 -7.92 11.20
C ASP A 273 30.66 -7.15 11.26
N ARG A 274 30.71 -5.85 11.62
CA ARG A 274 29.61 -4.87 11.64
C ARG A 274 28.32 -5.38 12.30
N ILE A 275 28.45 -6.24 13.31
CA ILE A 275 27.32 -6.95 13.95
C ILE A 275 26.27 -6.03 14.61
N HIS A 276 26.55 -4.72 14.69
CA HIS A 276 25.71 -3.71 15.30
C HIS A 276 24.85 -2.91 14.29
N GLU A 277 24.96 -3.25 13.00
CA GLU A 277 24.17 -2.69 11.90
C GLU A 277 23.17 -3.74 11.37
N PRO A 278 22.01 -3.32 10.80
CA PRO A 278 21.12 -4.25 10.11
C PRO A 278 21.86 -4.91 8.94
N LYS A 279 21.58 -6.17 8.69
CA LYS A 279 22.11 -6.88 7.52
C LYS A 279 21.23 -6.58 6.32
N VAL A 280 21.85 -6.16 5.23
CA VAL A 280 21.14 -5.79 4.00
C VAL A 280 21.83 -6.42 2.80
N THR A 281 21.04 -6.91 1.85
CA THR A 281 21.52 -7.40 0.54
C THR A 281 20.53 -6.98 -0.55
N HIS A 282 21.02 -6.22 -1.53
CA HIS A 282 20.25 -5.82 -2.70
C HIS A 282 20.67 -6.64 -3.93
N THR A 283 19.74 -7.35 -4.56
CA THR A 283 19.93 -8.01 -5.85
C THR A 283 19.26 -7.22 -6.97
N ILE A 284 20.06 -6.53 -7.79
CA ILE A 284 19.58 -5.65 -8.87
C ILE A 284 19.67 -6.36 -10.22
N SER A 285 18.55 -6.47 -10.92
CA SER A 285 18.47 -6.90 -12.32
C SER A 285 18.66 -5.72 -13.27
N MET A 286 19.92 -5.49 -13.68
CA MET A 286 20.31 -4.38 -14.56
C MET A 286 19.59 -4.42 -15.92
N VAL A 287 19.20 -5.61 -16.40
CA VAL A 287 18.41 -5.77 -17.64
C VAL A 287 16.96 -5.28 -17.48
N ALA A 288 16.35 -5.46 -16.31
CA ALA A 288 15.03 -4.90 -16.03
C ALA A 288 15.11 -3.39 -15.79
N LEU A 289 16.17 -2.94 -15.10
CA LEU A 289 16.41 -1.54 -14.76
C LEU A 289 16.67 -0.65 -15.99
N GLU A 290 17.37 -1.17 -17.01
CA GLU A 290 17.56 -0.51 -18.33
C GLU A 290 16.22 -0.21 -19.05
N HIS A 291 15.11 -0.80 -18.60
CA HIS A 291 13.77 -0.59 -19.17
C HIS A 291 12.82 0.16 -18.22
N THR A 292 13.34 0.78 -17.16
CA THR A 292 12.59 1.64 -16.23
C THR A 292 13.08 3.08 -16.28
N LEU A 293 12.26 3.97 -16.87
CA LEU A 293 12.51 5.43 -16.97
C LEU A 293 12.67 6.12 -15.60
N GLU A 294 12.19 5.51 -14.53
CA GLU A 294 12.30 6.03 -13.16
C GLU A 294 13.66 5.77 -12.50
N TYR A 295 14.51 4.96 -13.14
CA TYR A 295 15.81 4.52 -12.64
C TYR A 295 16.92 4.63 -13.71
N GLU A 296 16.76 5.51 -14.70
CA GLU A 296 17.77 5.73 -15.75
C GLU A 296 19.08 6.27 -15.14
N ASP A 297 18.99 7.28 -14.27
CA ASP A 297 20.14 7.80 -13.49
C ASP A 297 20.80 6.70 -12.64
N ILE A 298 19.99 5.93 -11.91
CA ILE A 298 20.46 4.85 -11.02
C ILE A 298 21.08 3.68 -11.83
N TYR A 299 20.61 3.44 -13.05
CA TYR A 299 21.24 2.49 -13.97
C TYR A 299 22.60 3.00 -14.47
N GLU A 300 22.73 4.29 -14.82
CA GLU A 300 24.02 4.87 -15.20
C GLU A 300 25.02 4.80 -14.04
N GLU A 301 24.59 5.19 -12.83
CA GLU A 301 25.37 5.08 -11.60
C GLU A 301 25.81 3.63 -11.34
N LEU A 302 24.89 2.67 -11.25
CA LEU A 302 25.22 1.25 -11.05
C LEU A 302 26.11 0.66 -12.15
N SER A 303 26.03 1.17 -13.38
CA SER A 303 26.91 0.74 -14.48
C SER A 303 28.36 1.18 -14.31
N SER A 304 28.63 2.18 -13.46
CA SER A 304 29.97 2.69 -13.16
C SER A 304 30.69 1.96 -12.02
N LEU A 305 29.97 1.16 -11.21
CA LEU A 305 30.57 0.40 -10.11
C LEU A 305 31.49 -0.72 -10.60
N HIS A 306 32.60 -0.93 -9.89
CA HIS A 306 33.46 -2.09 -10.06
C HIS A 306 33.30 -3.10 -8.91
N PHE A 307 33.78 -4.32 -9.14
CA PHE A 307 33.61 -5.42 -8.19
C PHE A 307 34.39 -5.18 -6.88
N GLY A 308 33.66 -5.27 -5.76
CA GLY A 308 34.17 -4.96 -4.43
C GLY A 308 34.08 -3.48 -4.03
N ASP A 309 33.69 -2.57 -4.92
CA ASP A 309 33.47 -1.16 -4.58
C ASP A 309 32.38 -1.00 -3.51
N VAL A 310 32.49 0.10 -2.75
CA VAL A 310 31.55 0.48 -1.69
C VAL A 310 30.41 1.32 -2.26
N ALA A 311 29.20 1.02 -1.82
CA ALA A 311 28.00 1.80 -2.10
C ALA A 311 27.30 2.16 -0.77
N HIS A 312 27.00 3.44 -0.56
CA HIS A 312 26.16 3.87 0.55
C HIS A 312 24.70 3.88 0.10
N VAL A 313 23.87 3.08 0.76
CA VAL A 313 22.49 2.80 0.37
C VAL A 313 21.55 3.27 1.47
N ARG A 314 20.51 4.03 1.12
CA ARG A 314 19.54 4.53 2.11
C ARG A 314 18.31 3.62 2.21
N ALA A 315 18.20 2.89 3.31
CA ALA A 315 17.02 2.09 3.66
C ALA A 315 15.85 3.02 4.03
N LYS A 316 14.99 3.34 3.06
CA LYS A 316 13.92 4.37 3.19
C LYS A 316 12.86 4.05 4.23
N GLU A 317 12.68 2.79 4.63
CA GLU A 317 11.67 2.39 5.62
C GLU A 317 12.09 2.70 7.07
N VAL A 318 13.41 2.82 7.33
CA VAL A 318 13.99 3.07 8.66
C VAL A 318 14.81 4.37 8.75
N ASP A 319 15.02 5.05 7.61
CA ASP A 319 15.85 6.26 7.43
C ASP A 319 17.31 6.09 7.89
N ILE A 320 17.91 4.94 7.55
CA ILE A 320 19.31 4.59 7.84
C ILE A 320 20.12 4.53 6.55
N GLU A 321 21.30 5.15 6.55
CA GLU A 321 22.32 4.98 5.50
C GLU A 321 23.20 3.78 5.86
N VAL A 322 23.06 2.69 5.11
CA VAL A 322 23.83 1.44 5.26
C VAL A 322 24.97 1.45 4.25
N THR A 323 26.14 0.93 4.62
CA THR A 323 27.29 0.85 3.72
C THR A 323 27.50 -0.58 3.24
N GLU A 324 27.15 -0.82 1.98
CA GLU A 324 27.22 -2.11 1.29
C GLU A 324 28.42 -2.16 0.32
N ARG A 325 28.72 -3.35 -0.22
CA ARG A 325 29.72 -3.55 -1.29
C ARG A 325 29.20 -4.46 -2.40
N MET A 326 29.71 -4.32 -3.62
CA MET A 326 29.44 -5.27 -4.70
C MET A 326 30.12 -6.62 -4.40
N VAL A 327 29.35 -7.56 -3.85
CA VAL A 327 29.81 -8.89 -3.40
C VAL A 327 29.64 -9.98 -4.46
N GLU A 328 28.69 -9.82 -5.39
CA GLU A 328 28.51 -10.70 -6.54
C GLU A 328 28.02 -9.91 -7.77
N TYR A 329 28.38 -10.34 -8.98
CA TYR A 329 27.78 -9.84 -10.22
C TYR A 329 27.57 -10.97 -11.23
N THR A 330 26.72 -10.70 -12.23
CA THR A 330 26.75 -11.40 -13.52
C THR A 330 26.87 -10.39 -14.67
N TRP A 331 27.79 -10.62 -15.59
CA TRP A 331 28.23 -9.70 -16.65
C TRP A 331 28.08 -10.35 -18.03
N PHE A 332 27.68 -9.56 -19.04
CA PHE A 332 27.62 -9.97 -20.44
C PHE A 332 28.88 -9.51 -21.20
N PRO A 333 29.97 -10.32 -21.25
CA PRO A 333 31.22 -9.97 -21.94
C PRO A 333 31.08 -9.52 -23.41
N THR A 334 30.03 -9.96 -24.11
CA THR A 334 29.77 -9.58 -25.52
C THR A 334 29.10 -8.22 -25.69
N LEU A 335 28.41 -7.73 -24.66
CA LEU A 335 27.72 -6.43 -24.67
C LEU A 335 28.47 -5.34 -23.91
N GLY A 336 29.30 -5.71 -22.93
CA GLY A 336 29.90 -4.74 -22.01
C GLY A 336 28.88 -4.17 -21.02
N LYS A 337 27.99 -5.02 -20.50
CA LYS A 337 26.92 -4.64 -19.56
C LYS A 337 26.74 -5.68 -18.46
N PHE A 338 26.32 -5.24 -17.28
CA PHE A 338 25.83 -6.12 -16.22
C PHE A 338 24.49 -6.75 -16.62
N LYS A 339 24.31 -8.02 -16.23
CA LYS A 339 23.03 -8.71 -16.17
C LYS A 339 22.37 -8.50 -14.81
N ASN A 340 23.16 -8.68 -13.74
CA ASN A 340 22.77 -8.36 -12.37
C ASN A 340 23.99 -7.94 -11.53
N ILE A 341 23.69 -7.23 -10.45
CA ILE A 341 24.61 -6.80 -9.39
C ILE A 341 24.01 -7.27 -8.06
N VAL A 342 24.85 -7.72 -7.14
CA VAL A 342 24.49 -7.97 -5.74
C VAL A 342 25.33 -7.07 -4.86
N LEU A 343 24.67 -6.13 -4.18
CA LEU A 343 25.24 -5.35 -3.10
C LEU A 343 24.90 -6.03 -1.76
N GLY A 344 25.76 -5.90 -0.77
CA GLY A 344 25.43 -6.28 0.60
C GLY A 344 26.52 -5.91 1.61
N ASN A 345 26.17 -5.90 2.90
CA ASN A 345 27.10 -5.54 3.98
C ASN A 345 27.60 -6.74 4.82
N ASP A 346 26.88 -7.86 4.88
CA ASP A 346 27.34 -9.08 5.57
C ASP A 346 28.39 -9.85 4.73
N LEU A 347 29.63 -9.39 4.80
CA LEU A 347 30.79 -10.05 4.19
C LEU A 347 31.09 -11.44 4.79
N SER A 348 30.52 -11.80 5.94
CA SER A 348 30.73 -13.13 6.56
C SER A 348 30.10 -14.26 5.72
N LEU A 349 29.01 -13.98 5.00
CA LEU A 349 28.34 -14.91 4.07
C LEU A 349 29.22 -15.30 2.86
N TYR A 350 30.21 -14.45 2.55
CA TYR A 350 31.11 -14.57 1.39
C TYR A 350 32.54 -14.96 1.78
N THR A 351 32.94 -14.76 3.05
CA THR A 351 34.29 -15.05 3.56
C THR A 351 34.37 -16.31 4.42
N SER A 352 33.28 -16.73 5.08
CA SER A 352 33.28 -17.84 6.04
C SER A 352 32.87 -19.19 5.42
N THR A 353 33.35 -20.29 6.00
CA THR A 353 33.05 -21.66 5.58
C THR A 353 31.68 -22.19 6.05
N ALA A 354 30.66 -21.32 6.13
CA ALA A 354 29.27 -21.65 6.49
C ALA A 354 28.51 -22.36 5.34
N ASN A 355 29.04 -23.50 4.89
CA ASN A 355 28.79 -24.14 3.60
C ASN A 355 27.36 -24.72 3.38
N ASN A 356 26.39 -24.39 4.23
CA ASN A 356 25.02 -24.91 4.23
C ASN A 356 23.95 -23.84 3.93
N GLN A 357 23.99 -22.65 4.56
CA GLN A 357 22.95 -21.64 4.38
C GLN A 357 23.09 -20.87 3.05
N THR A 358 24.31 -20.53 2.64
CA THR A 358 24.56 -19.94 1.31
C THR A 358 24.21 -20.90 0.16
N GLN A 359 24.00 -22.21 0.43
CA GLN A 359 23.44 -23.15 -0.55
C GLN A 359 21.91 -23.07 -0.67
N GLU A 360 21.17 -22.57 0.34
CA GLU A 360 19.70 -22.40 0.27
C GLU A 360 19.30 -21.21 -0.61
N LEU A 361 20.01 -20.07 -0.55
CA LEU A 361 19.79 -18.97 -1.50
C LEU A 361 20.21 -19.41 -2.92
N LYS A 362 21.39 -20.00 -3.09
CA LYS A 362 21.86 -20.52 -4.40
C LYS A 362 20.90 -21.57 -4.97
N ARG A 363 20.24 -22.36 -4.12
CA ARG A 363 19.16 -23.28 -4.52
C ARG A 363 17.98 -22.59 -5.21
N LYS A 364 17.60 -21.34 -4.90
CA LYS A 364 16.45 -20.70 -5.59
C LYS A 364 16.72 -20.51 -7.10
N ILE A 365 17.95 -20.13 -7.48
CA ILE A 365 18.33 -19.87 -8.88
C ILE A 365 18.84 -21.16 -9.56
N ASP A 366 19.76 -21.92 -8.94
CA ASP A 366 20.35 -23.11 -9.58
C ASP A 366 19.35 -24.29 -9.70
N ASN A 367 18.43 -24.50 -8.75
CA ASN A 367 17.49 -25.65 -8.81
C ASN A 367 16.69 -25.68 -10.11
N ARG A 368 16.30 -24.52 -10.66
CA ARG A 368 15.44 -24.45 -11.84
C ARG A 368 16.14 -25.10 -13.05
N THR A 369 17.45 -24.92 -13.16
CA THR A 369 18.29 -25.51 -14.21
C THR A 369 18.80 -26.89 -13.83
N GLU A 370 19.30 -27.09 -12.62
CA GLU A 370 19.89 -28.37 -12.20
C GLU A 370 18.85 -29.47 -12.01
N THR A 371 17.65 -29.20 -11.49
CA THR A 371 16.63 -30.27 -11.37
C THR A 371 16.23 -30.79 -12.74
N LEU A 372 16.06 -29.92 -13.75
CA LEU A 372 15.79 -30.33 -15.14
C LEU A 372 16.93 -31.16 -15.73
N VAL A 373 18.18 -30.73 -15.56
CA VAL A 373 19.36 -31.52 -15.95
C VAL A 373 19.37 -32.87 -15.22
N GLN A 374 19.09 -32.92 -13.93
CA GLN A 374 19.09 -34.15 -13.14
C GLN A 374 17.93 -35.09 -13.52
N ASN A 375 16.77 -34.57 -13.91
CA ASN A 375 15.69 -35.38 -14.49
C ASN A 375 16.14 -36.05 -15.80
N VAL A 376 16.82 -35.30 -16.68
CA VAL A 376 17.39 -35.83 -17.94
C VAL A 376 18.50 -36.85 -17.67
N LEU A 377 19.37 -36.61 -16.68
CA LEU A 377 20.41 -37.55 -16.26
C LEU A 377 19.83 -38.82 -15.62
N ASN A 378 18.81 -38.70 -14.77
CA ASN A 378 18.12 -39.84 -14.16
C ASN A 378 17.41 -40.69 -15.23
N ALA A 379 16.67 -40.06 -16.15
CA ALA A 379 16.04 -40.76 -17.27
C ALA A 379 17.08 -41.43 -18.17
N THR A 380 18.19 -40.75 -18.47
CA THR A 380 19.30 -41.33 -19.24
C THR A 380 19.88 -42.54 -18.52
N ALA A 381 20.18 -42.44 -17.21
CA ALA A 381 20.73 -43.53 -16.42
C ALA A 381 19.78 -44.73 -16.29
N TRP A 382 18.47 -44.51 -16.16
CA TRP A 382 17.46 -45.59 -16.16
C TRP A 382 17.33 -46.28 -17.52
N ILE A 383 17.52 -45.56 -18.63
CA ILE A 383 17.48 -46.09 -19.99
C ILE A 383 18.79 -46.82 -20.35
N THR A 384 19.95 -46.29 -19.97
CA THR A 384 21.27 -46.84 -20.36
C THR A 384 21.89 -47.79 -19.32
N GLY A 385 21.41 -47.81 -18.08
CA GLY A 385 21.99 -48.59 -16.97
C GLY A 385 21.41 -49.98 -16.76
N ASN A 386 20.31 -50.34 -17.42
CA ASN A 386 19.66 -51.64 -17.26
C ASN A 386 20.26 -52.72 -18.17
N SER A 387 21.06 -53.62 -17.60
CA SER A 387 21.49 -54.85 -18.28
C SER A 387 20.40 -55.92 -18.21
N GLY A 388 19.34 -55.79 -19.01
CA GLY A 388 18.29 -56.79 -19.14
C GLY A 388 17.02 -56.28 -19.82
N GLY A 389 16.46 -57.09 -20.72
CA GLY A 389 15.22 -56.80 -21.43
C GLY A 389 15.06 -57.72 -22.64
N HIS A 390 13.83 -58.09 -22.99
CA HIS A 390 13.54 -59.01 -24.08
C HIS A 390 12.81 -58.30 -25.22
N VAL A 391 13.48 -58.18 -26.37
CA VAL A 391 12.88 -57.66 -27.61
C VAL A 391 12.23 -58.82 -28.37
N VAL A 392 10.93 -58.72 -28.64
CA VAL A 392 10.15 -59.73 -29.39
C VAL A 392 9.43 -59.08 -30.56
N PHE A 393 9.72 -59.57 -31.76
CA PHE A 393 8.99 -59.27 -32.99
C PHE A 393 7.78 -60.22 -33.10
N ARG A 394 6.56 -59.69 -33.22
CA ARG A 394 5.33 -60.49 -33.16
C ARG A 394 4.37 -60.18 -34.33
N PRO A 395 3.93 -61.18 -35.11
CA PRO A 395 4.48 -62.54 -35.19
C PRO A 395 5.89 -62.55 -35.82
N GLU A 396 6.75 -63.45 -35.36
CA GLU A 396 8.19 -63.52 -35.70
C GLU A 396 8.51 -63.39 -37.20
N LYS A 397 7.73 -64.04 -38.08
CA LYS A 397 7.98 -64.12 -39.53
C LYS A 397 7.34 -63.00 -40.34
N ALA A 398 6.53 -62.14 -39.73
CA ALA A 398 5.85 -61.01 -40.37
C ALA A 398 5.38 -60.01 -39.29
N PRO A 399 6.30 -59.32 -38.59
CA PRO A 399 5.95 -58.62 -37.35
C PRO A 399 5.05 -57.40 -37.58
N SER A 400 3.88 -57.46 -36.95
CA SER A 400 2.96 -56.33 -36.80
C SER A 400 3.29 -55.44 -35.61
N GLU A 401 4.06 -55.96 -34.63
CA GLU A 401 4.46 -55.23 -33.43
C GLU A 401 5.86 -55.65 -32.92
N ILE A 402 6.49 -54.72 -32.22
CA ILE A 402 7.71 -54.91 -31.42
C ILE A 402 7.32 -54.79 -29.94
N LEU A 403 7.77 -55.73 -29.12
CA LEU A 403 7.59 -55.73 -27.67
C LEU A 403 8.97 -55.67 -27.00
N ILE A 404 9.17 -54.75 -26.05
CA ILE A 404 10.34 -54.74 -25.16
C ILE A 404 9.83 -55.04 -23.75
N MET A 405 10.25 -56.16 -23.17
CA MET A 405 9.59 -56.80 -22.04
C MET A 405 10.54 -57.16 -20.89
N ASP A 406 10.01 -57.18 -19.67
CA ASP A 406 10.76 -57.60 -18.47
C ASP A 406 10.86 -59.13 -18.26
N THR A 407 10.19 -59.95 -19.09
CA THR A 407 10.40 -61.41 -19.12
C THR A 407 10.44 -61.93 -20.55
N ASN A 408 11.03 -63.13 -20.75
CA ASN A 408 11.20 -63.74 -22.07
C ASN A 408 9.91 -64.32 -22.69
N LYS A 409 8.76 -64.21 -22.03
CA LYS A 409 7.46 -64.72 -22.49
C LYS A 409 6.41 -63.62 -22.39
N VAL A 410 5.75 -63.34 -23.51
CA VAL A 410 4.68 -62.32 -23.63
C VAL A 410 3.56 -62.50 -22.60
N ALA A 411 3.25 -63.74 -22.22
CA ALA A 411 2.20 -64.08 -21.25
C ALA A 411 2.58 -63.85 -19.77
N THR A 412 3.86 -63.62 -19.45
CA THR A 412 4.35 -63.36 -18.07
C THR A 412 4.97 -61.98 -17.91
N ALA A 413 5.17 -61.23 -18.99
CA ALA A 413 5.70 -59.88 -18.96
C ALA A 413 4.67 -58.92 -18.35
N LYS A 414 5.14 -58.09 -17.41
CA LYS A 414 4.34 -57.04 -16.77
C LYS A 414 4.72 -55.68 -17.32
N ARG A 415 6.00 -55.32 -17.24
CA ARG A 415 6.51 -54.09 -17.83
C ARG A 415 6.80 -54.34 -19.31
N VAL A 416 5.99 -53.73 -20.16
CA VAL A 416 6.00 -53.90 -21.62
C VAL A 416 5.94 -52.54 -22.29
N TRP A 417 6.99 -52.22 -23.06
CA TRP A 417 6.86 -51.27 -24.16
C TRP A 417 6.35 -52.01 -25.39
N ARG A 418 5.28 -51.53 -26.00
CA ARG A 418 4.68 -52.06 -27.23
C ARG A 418 4.76 -51.00 -28.30
N TRP A 419 5.18 -51.38 -29.52
CA TRP A 419 5.28 -50.48 -30.67
C TRP A 419 4.68 -51.16 -31.90
N ASN A 420 3.75 -50.49 -32.58
CA ASN A 420 3.16 -50.94 -33.85
C ASN A 420 2.76 -49.74 -34.73
N LEU A 421 2.14 -50.02 -35.89
CA LEU A 421 1.66 -49.01 -36.85
C LEU A 421 0.72 -47.94 -36.25
N ASN A 422 0.09 -48.21 -35.11
CA ASN A 422 -0.84 -47.28 -34.45
C ASN A 422 -0.21 -46.49 -33.30
N GLY A 423 1.07 -46.72 -32.96
CA GLY A 423 1.78 -45.98 -31.93
C GLY A 423 2.74 -46.82 -31.08
N LEU A 424 3.33 -46.17 -30.07
CA LEU A 424 4.10 -46.78 -28.99
C LEU A 424 3.42 -46.54 -27.64
N GLY A 425 3.61 -47.44 -26.68
CA GLY A 425 3.19 -47.21 -25.30
C GLY A 425 3.81 -48.16 -24.29
N TYR A 426 3.89 -47.69 -23.04
CA TYR A 426 4.33 -48.44 -21.87
C TYR A 426 3.13 -48.88 -21.03
N SER A 427 3.15 -50.15 -20.62
CA SER A 427 2.27 -50.71 -19.59
C SER A 427 3.09 -51.43 -18.54
N ASP A 428 2.65 -51.38 -17.29
CA ASP A 428 3.11 -52.20 -16.16
C ASP A 428 2.19 -53.42 -15.90
N ASN A 429 1.08 -53.52 -16.64
CA ASN A 429 0.07 -54.58 -16.56
C ASN A 429 0.11 -55.55 -17.78
N GLY A 430 1.19 -55.52 -18.55
CA GLY A 430 1.46 -56.45 -19.64
C GLY A 430 1.03 -55.99 -21.03
N VAL A 431 1.19 -56.86 -22.03
CA VAL A 431 1.07 -56.55 -23.47
C VAL A 431 -0.29 -56.00 -23.93
N ASN A 432 -1.34 -56.19 -23.14
CA ASN A 432 -2.70 -55.76 -23.43
C ASN A 432 -3.03 -54.37 -22.85
N GLY A 433 -2.18 -53.79 -22.00
CA GLY A 433 -2.41 -52.52 -21.34
C GLY A 433 -3.14 -52.63 -19.98
N PRO A 434 -3.65 -51.51 -19.44
CA PRO A 434 -3.70 -50.18 -20.06
C PRO A 434 -2.31 -49.57 -20.28
N PHE A 435 -2.23 -48.64 -21.23
CA PHE A 435 -1.00 -47.91 -21.56
C PHE A 435 -1.09 -46.49 -21.01
N GLY A 436 -0.62 -46.27 -19.78
CA GLY A 436 -0.66 -44.96 -19.11
C GLY A 436 0.29 -43.92 -19.71
N LEU A 437 1.33 -44.38 -20.43
CA LEU A 437 2.20 -43.56 -21.24
C LEU A 437 2.18 -44.08 -22.69
N ALA A 438 1.76 -43.25 -23.65
CA ALA A 438 1.68 -43.64 -25.06
C ALA A 438 1.87 -42.45 -26.02
N MET A 439 2.31 -42.73 -27.25
CA MET A 439 2.31 -41.80 -28.39
C MET A 439 1.62 -42.50 -29.57
N THR A 440 0.51 -41.96 -30.07
CA THR A 440 -0.30 -42.61 -31.11
C THR A 440 0.10 -42.18 -32.52
N SER A 441 -0.28 -42.96 -33.54
CA SER A 441 -0.10 -42.61 -34.96
C SER A 441 -0.91 -41.38 -35.40
N LYS A 442 -1.80 -40.86 -34.55
CA LYS A 442 -2.52 -39.60 -34.76
C LYS A 442 -1.77 -38.37 -34.22
N GLY A 443 -0.61 -38.57 -33.57
CA GLY A 443 0.15 -37.51 -32.90
C GLY A 443 -0.32 -37.20 -31.48
N GLU A 444 -1.20 -38.01 -30.89
CA GLU A 444 -1.66 -37.85 -29.51
C GLU A 444 -0.58 -38.36 -28.55
N ILE A 445 -0.29 -37.63 -27.48
CA ILE A 445 0.52 -38.12 -26.34
C ILE A 445 -0.41 -38.32 -25.15
N VAL A 446 -0.41 -39.53 -24.59
CA VAL A 446 -1.10 -39.89 -23.35
C VAL A 446 -0.04 -40.01 -22.26
N ALA A 447 -0.16 -39.22 -21.19
CA ALA A 447 0.68 -39.28 -20.00
C ALA A 447 0.01 -38.53 -18.84
N ASP A 448 0.09 -39.05 -17.61
CA ASP A 448 -0.38 -38.34 -16.41
C ASP A 448 0.52 -37.15 -16.03
N PHE A 449 1.82 -37.24 -16.37
CA PHE A 449 2.82 -36.20 -16.10
C PHE A 449 3.77 -36.02 -17.29
N ILE A 450 3.92 -34.79 -17.77
CA ILE A 450 4.88 -34.41 -18.82
C ILE A 450 5.91 -33.45 -18.20
N LYS A 451 7.15 -33.91 -18.02
CA LYS A 451 8.23 -33.13 -17.39
C LYS A 451 9.20 -32.62 -18.45
N VAL A 452 9.17 -31.31 -18.68
CA VAL A 452 9.83 -30.61 -19.79
C VAL A 452 10.41 -29.29 -19.29
N GLY A 453 11.45 -28.78 -19.97
CA GLY A 453 12.14 -27.56 -19.54
C GLY A 453 11.52 -26.28 -20.08
N ILE A 454 11.41 -26.20 -21.40
CA ILE A 454 10.65 -25.17 -22.14
C ILE A 454 9.74 -25.92 -23.11
N ILE A 455 8.50 -25.46 -23.27
CA ILE A 455 7.59 -25.92 -24.32
C ILE A 455 7.50 -24.79 -25.35
N ASP A 456 8.14 -24.97 -26.50
CA ASP A 456 8.00 -24.09 -27.65
C ASP A 456 6.89 -24.61 -28.56
N VAL A 457 5.79 -23.86 -28.65
CA VAL A 457 4.58 -24.21 -29.44
C VAL A 457 3.85 -22.95 -29.90
N ASN A 458 3.33 -22.99 -31.14
CA ASN A 458 2.43 -21.94 -31.66
C ASN A 458 1.13 -21.83 -30.86
N VAL A 459 0.66 -22.94 -30.29
CA VAL A 459 -0.53 -23.04 -29.44
C VAL A 459 -0.26 -24.02 -28.30
N LEU A 460 -0.36 -23.57 -27.05
CA LEU A 460 -0.58 -24.44 -25.90
C LEU A 460 -2.03 -24.29 -25.46
N GLN A 461 -2.77 -25.39 -25.32
CA GLN A 461 -4.19 -25.35 -24.91
C GLN A 461 -4.44 -26.30 -23.74
N THR A 462 -5.02 -25.78 -22.66
CA THR A 462 -5.43 -26.55 -21.48
C THR A 462 -6.90 -26.27 -21.17
N SER A 463 -7.74 -27.31 -21.24
CA SER A 463 -9.11 -27.23 -20.69
C SER A 463 -9.06 -27.73 -19.24
N PHE A 464 -9.36 -26.84 -18.30
CA PHE A 464 -9.38 -27.17 -16.88
C PHE A 464 -10.70 -27.85 -16.46
N ASN A 465 -11.77 -27.68 -17.25
CA ASN A 465 -13.05 -28.31 -16.97
C ASN A 465 -13.81 -28.67 -18.26
N LYS A 466 -13.95 -29.97 -18.54
CA LYS A 466 -14.73 -30.48 -19.66
C LYS A 466 -16.24 -30.30 -19.52
N ALA A 467 -16.75 -29.98 -18.33
CA ALA A 467 -18.19 -29.83 -18.06
C ALA A 467 -18.72 -28.41 -18.29
N THR A 468 -17.86 -27.38 -18.25
CA THR A 468 -18.23 -25.97 -18.49
C THR A 468 -17.74 -25.42 -19.83
N GLY A 469 -16.91 -26.18 -20.55
CA GLY A 469 -16.38 -25.75 -21.85
C GLY A 469 -15.23 -24.74 -21.77
N ASP A 470 -14.65 -24.53 -20.58
CA ASP A 470 -13.60 -23.53 -20.36
C ASP A 470 -12.24 -24.00 -20.89
N VAL A 471 -11.54 -23.06 -21.55
CA VAL A 471 -10.26 -23.31 -22.21
C VAL A 471 -9.32 -22.12 -22.02
N LEU A 472 -8.16 -22.38 -21.42
CA LEU A 472 -7.01 -21.48 -21.44
C LEU A 472 -6.15 -21.81 -22.66
N LYS A 473 -5.65 -20.77 -23.36
CA LYS A 473 -4.71 -20.93 -24.48
C LYS A 473 -3.56 -19.94 -24.36
N LEU A 474 -2.34 -20.39 -24.65
CA LEU A 474 -1.26 -19.53 -25.10
C LEU A 474 -1.21 -19.64 -26.64
N VAL A 475 -1.33 -18.53 -27.36
CA VAL A 475 -1.33 -18.50 -28.83
C VAL A 475 -0.47 -17.35 -29.31
N SER A 476 0.61 -17.63 -30.03
CA SER A 476 1.47 -16.61 -30.67
C SER A 476 1.91 -15.45 -29.75
N GLY A 477 2.13 -15.72 -28.46
CA GLY A 477 2.50 -14.72 -27.45
C GLY A 477 1.35 -14.05 -26.69
N ALA A 478 0.09 -14.39 -26.98
CA ALA A 478 -1.09 -13.96 -26.21
C ALA A 478 -1.59 -15.06 -25.26
N LEU A 479 -2.06 -14.67 -24.08
CA LEU A 479 -2.75 -15.54 -23.12
C LEU A 479 -4.27 -15.30 -23.21
N GLN A 480 -5.03 -16.30 -23.65
CA GLN A 480 -6.47 -16.18 -23.90
C GLN A 480 -7.29 -17.07 -22.96
N ILE A 481 -8.43 -16.55 -22.50
CA ILE A 481 -9.49 -17.34 -21.86
C ILE A 481 -10.70 -17.41 -22.79
N TRP A 482 -11.20 -18.64 -23.00
CA TRP A 482 -12.40 -18.92 -23.79
C TRP A 482 -13.41 -19.74 -22.97
N ASN A 483 -14.69 -19.42 -23.13
CA ASN A 483 -15.80 -20.29 -22.74
C ASN A 483 -16.46 -20.83 -24.03
N GLU A 484 -16.45 -22.15 -24.22
CA GLU A 484 -16.80 -22.85 -25.46
C GLU A 484 -16.14 -22.29 -26.75
N LYS A 485 -16.79 -21.32 -27.38
CA LYS A 485 -16.39 -20.65 -28.64
C LYS A 485 -16.23 -19.14 -28.49
N THR A 486 -16.54 -18.59 -27.31
CA THR A 486 -16.49 -17.16 -27.00
C THR A 486 -15.15 -16.86 -26.34
N LYS A 487 -14.36 -15.95 -26.93
CA LYS A 487 -13.19 -15.37 -26.26
C LYS A 487 -13.70 -14.32 -25.27
N ILE A 488 -13.29 -14.40 -24.01
CA ILE A 488 -13.76 -13.50 -22.93
C ILE A 488 -12.65 -12.60 -22.39
N MET A 489 -11.40 -13.04 -22.47
CA MET A 489 -10.22 -12.25 -22.10
C MET A 489 -9.03 -12.65 -22.98
N GLU A 490 -8.20 -11.67 -23.32
CA GLU A 490 -6.92 -11.86 -24.00
C GLU A 490 -5.87 -10.89 -23.44
N LEU A 491 -4.83 -11.40 -22.80
CA LEU A 491 -3.68 -10.64 -22.33
C LEU A 491 -2.61 -10.64 -23.43
N THR A 492 -2.24 -9.45 -23.90
CA THR A 492 -1.19 -9.23 -24.90
C THR A 492 -0.19 -8.16 -24.42
N LYS A 493 0.77 -7.79 -25.28
CA LYS A 493 1.67 -6.64 -25.05
C LYS A 493 0.95 -5.27 -24.95
N LYS A 494 -0.38 -5.21 -25.08
CA LYS A 494 -1.20 -4.00 -24.83
C LYS A 494 -1.86 -3.98 -23.43
N GLY A 495 -1.61 -4.99 -22.61
CA GLY A 495 -2.36 -5.23 -21.36
C GLY A 495 -3.50 -6.23 -21.56
N MET A 496 -4.45 -6.22 -20.62
CA MET A 496 -5.56 -7.16 -20.58
C MET A 496 -6.73 -6.65 -21.44
N GLU A 497 -6.97 -7.27 -22.60
CA GLU A 497 -8.04 -6.94 -23.54
C GLU A 497 -9.31 -7.78 -23.22
N PHE A 498 -10.46 -7.13 -23.09
CA PHE A 498 -11.77 -7.74 -22.81
C PHE A 498 -12.62 -7.85 -24.07
N TRP A 499 -13.41 -8.91 -24.18
CA TRP A 499 -14.08 -9.29 -25.43
C TRP A 499 -15.50 -9.83 -25.20
N ASP A 500 -16.40 -9.49 -26.13
CA ASP A 500 -17.72 -10.13 -26.29
C ASP A 500 -17.75 -10.85 -27.64
N GLY A 501 -17.34 -12.13 -27.62
CA GLY A 501 -17.26 -12.97 -28.81
C GLY A 501 -16.18 -12.49 -29.81
N SER A 502 -16.61 -11.81 -30.87
CA SER A 502 -15.73 -11.17 -31.86
C SER A 502 -15.52 -9.67 -31.64
N SER A 503 -16.31 -9.05 -30.75
CA SER A 503 -16.24 -7.63 -30.44
C SER A 503 -15.19 -7.39 -29.37
N HIS A 504 -14.29 -6.44 -29.59
CA HIS A 504 -13.48 -5.88 -28.51
C HIS A 504 -14.39 -5.01 -27.63
N VAL A 505 -14.08 -4.92 -26.33
CA VAL A 505 -14.88 -4.16 -25.35
C VAL A 505 -14.04 -3.08 -24.68
N GLY A 506 -12.77 -3.35 -24.42
CA GLY A 506 -11.86 -2.43 -23.77
C GLY A 506 -10.61 -3.11 -23.19
N THR A 507 -9.73 -2.33 -22.57
CA THR A 507 -8.43 -2.77 -22.05
C THR A 507 -8.20 -2.34 -20.60
N MET A 508 -7.40 -3.13 -19.87
CA MET A 508 -6.85 -2.76 -18.56
C MET A 508 -5.32 -2.90 -18.53
N GLY A 509 -4.62 -1.79 -18.26
CA GLY A 509 -3.26 -1.71 -17.70
C GLY A 509 -2.05 -2.21 -18.54
N THR A 510 -1.13 -1.29 -18.84
CA THR A 510 0.31 -1.55 -19.10
C THR A 510 1.13 -0.30 -18.74
N LYS A 511 2.42 -0.46 -18.44
CA LYS A 511 3.36 0.65 -18.24
C LYS A 511 3.75 1.29 -19.59
N GLY A 512 3.84 2.62 -19.63
CA GLY A 512 3.96 3.42 -20.86
C GLY A 512 2.61 3.67 -21.54
N ASN A 513 2.44 4.81 -22.25
CA ASN A 513 1.17 5.19 -22.87
C ASN A 513 0.71 4.13 -23.92
N PRO A 514 -0.38 3.38 -23.67
CA PRO A 514 -0.81 2.30 -24.56
C PRO A 514 -1.65 2.79 -25.76
N PHE A 515 -2.03 4.06 -25.78
CA PHE A 515 -2.84 4.69 -26.83
C PHE A 515 -2.22 6.02 -27.31
N PRO A 516 -1.13 5.99 -28.09
CA PRO A 516 -0.50 7.20 -28.62
C PRO A 516 -1.38 8.03 -29.58
N GLU A 517 -2.52 7.47 -30.03
CA GLU A 517 -3.56 8.19 -30.80
C GLU A 517 -4.76 8.65 -29.94
N LEU A 518 -4.74 8.42 -28.62
CA LEU A 518 -5.76 8.92 -27.69
C LEU A 518 -5.43 10.37 -27.32
N THR A 519 -5.78 11.27 -28.24
CA THR A 519 -5.57 12.70 -28.09
C THR A 519 -6.78 13.41 -27.49
N ASP A 520 -6.54 14.57 -26.87
CA ASP A 520 -7.56 15.56 -26.54
C ASP A 520 -8.23 16.13 -27.81
N GLU A 521 -9.11 17.12 -27.63
CA GLU A 521 -9.78 17.81 -28.73
C GLU A 521 -8.87 18.72 -29.58
N ASN A 522 -7.57 18.79 -29.27
CA ASN A 522 -6.55 19.60 -29.96
C ASN A 522 -5.42 18.77 -30.61
N GLY A 523 -5.26 17.49 -30.22
CA GLY A 523 -4.21 16.60 -30.73
C GLY A 523 -3.12 16.20 -29.72
N ASN A 524 -3.27 16.55 -28.43
CA ASN A 524 -2.29 16.24 -27.37
C ASN A 524 -2.60 14.89 -26.70
N SER A 525 -1.59 14.06 -26.45
CA SER A 525 -1.74 12.80 -25.70
C SER A 525 -2.35 13.02 -24.32
N ILE A 526 -3.47 12.34 -24.01
CA ILE A 526 -4.19 12.51 -22.73
C ILE A 526 -3.43 11.93 -21.53
N VAL A 527 -2.51 10.99 -21.76
CA VAL A 527 -1.72 10.30 -20.72
C VAL A 527 -0.24 10.34 -21.09
N THR A 528 0.59 10.80 -20.16
CA THR A 528 2.03 11.10 -20.38
C THR A 528 2.97 10.44 -19.38
N ASP A 529 2.48 10.01 -18.21
CA ASP A 529 3.24 9.38 -17.13
C ASP A 529 3.65 7.93 -17.46
N GLY A 530 2.74 7.19 -18.09
CA GLY A 530 2.87 5.75 -18.31
C GLY A 530 2.75 4.89 -17.04
N LYS A 531 2.20 5.42 -15.94
CA LYS A 531 2.12 4.73 -14.62
C LYS A 531 0.69 4.54 -14.12
N SER A 532 -0.25 5.35 -14.60
CA SER A 532 -1.67 5.30 -14.25
C SER A 532 -2.35 4.02 -14.71
N LEU A 533 -3.13 3.37 -13.83
CA LEU A 533 -3.96 2.22 -14.18
C LEU A 533 -5.22 2.70 -14.91
N LEU A 534 -5.36 2.34 -16.18
CA LEU A 534 -6.48 2.75 -17.03
C LEU A 534 -7.41 1.58 -17.36
N LEU A 535 -8.72 1.79 -17.20
CA LEU A 535 -9.80 1.06 -17.86
C LEU A 535 -10.25 1.89 -19.07
N VAL A 536 -10.12 1.35 -20.27
CA VAL A 536 -10.41 2.09 -21.52
C VAL A 536 -11.35 1.28 -22.41
N GLY A 537 -12.51 1.81 -22.76
CA GLY A 537 -13.40 1.25 -23.79
C GLY A 537 -13.18 1.89 -25.16
N ASP A 538 -13.64 1.25 -26.23
CA ASP A 538 -13.35 1.59 -27.64
C ASP A 538 -13.66 3.03 -28.09
N GLY A 539 -14.53 3.73 -27.36
CA GLY A 539 -14.79 5.15 -27.58
C GLY A 539 -13.75 6.04 -26.89
N ARG A 540 -13.11 6.97 -27.62
CA ARG A 540 -12.06 7.91 -27.14
C ARG A 540 -12.40 8.80 -25.91
N LYS A 541 -13.56 8.64 -25.29
CA LYS A 541 -14.00 9.34 -24.07
C LYS A 541 -14.49 8.38 -22.96
N ASN A 542 -14.40 7.07 -23.16
CA ASN A 542 -14.86 6.03 -22.24
C ASN A 542 -13.67 5.50 -21.43
N LEU A 543 -13.16 6.31 -20.50
CA LEU A 543 -11.94 6.02 -19.76
C LEU A 543 -12.11 6.28 -18.26
N ILE A 544 -11.64 5.35 -17.43
CA ILE A 544 -11.51 5.50 -15.98
C ILE A 544 -10.02 5.29 -15.64
N GLY A 545 -9.37 6.29 -15.05
CA GLY A 545 -7.95 6.26 -14.72
C GLY A 545 -7.69 6.39 -13.21
N LEU A 546 -6.71 5.64 -12.71
CA LEU A 546 -6.20 5.72 -11.34
C LEU A 546 -4.71 6.07 -11.40
N SER A 547 -4.39 7.32 -11.11
CA SER A 547 -3.00 7.82 -11.00
C SER A 547 -2.33 7.32 -9.71
N ASN A 548 -1.02 7.08 -9.75
CA ASN A 548 -0.23 6.64 -8.59
C ASN A 548 0.56 7.76 -7.90
N GLU A 549 0.50 9.00 -8.38
CA GLU A 549 1.24 10.13 -7.80
C GLU A 549 0.52 10.77 -6.61
N THR A 550 1.30 11.12 -5.59
CA THR A 550 0.82 11.71 -4.33
C THR A 550 0.24 13.11 -4.53
N GLY A 551 -1.08 13.21 -4.65
CA GLY A 551 -1.81 14.46 -4.87
C GLY A 551 -2.25 14.69 -6.31
N SER A 552 -1.65 14.02 -7.29
CA SER A 552 -2.10 13.98 -8.70
C SER A 552 -3.17 12.88 -8.94
N GLY A 553 -3.79 12.37 -7.87
CA GLY A 553 -4.61 11.16 -7.87
C GLY A 553 -5.89 11.26 -7.03
N LEU A 554 -6.90 10.52 -7.47
CA LEU A 554 -8.29 10.65 -7.04
C LEU A 554 -8.61 9.67 -5.89
N ALA A 555 -8.05 9.94 -4.71
CA ALA A 555 -7.98 9.00 -3.60
C ALA A 555 -9.34 8.45 -3.15
N ILE A 556 -9.50 7.12 -3.19
CA ILE A 556 -10.56 6.35 -2.51
C ILE A 556 -9.90 5.70 -1.28
N SER A 557 -9.67 6.51 -0.25
CA SER A 557 -9.01 6.13 1.00
C SER A 557 -10.01 6.13 2.16
N GLY A 558 -10.98 5.21 2.07
CA GLY A 558 -12.04 5.01 3.04
C GLY A 558 -13.12 4.08 2.48
N THR A 559 -13.88 3.42 3.33
CA THR A 559 -14.89 2.41 2.94
C THR A 559 -16.13 2.98 2.23
N SER A 560 -16.11 4.24 1.77
CA SER A 560 -17.25 4.95 1.17
C SER A 560 -16.82 6.18 0.33
N GLN A 561 -16.04 5.98 -0.75
CA GLN A 561 -15.66 7.05 -1.70
C GLN A 561 -15.79 6.59 -3.17
N TRP A 562 -16.30 7.48 -4.04
CA TRP A 562 -16.63 7.29 -5.47
C TRP A 562 -16.51 8.67 -6.17
N HIS A 563 -16.05 8.78 -7.44
CA HIS A 563 -15.56 10.08 -8.00
C HIS A 563 -15.80 10.39 -9.51
N LEU A 564 -15.43 11.62 -9.92
CA LEU A 564 -15.39 12.27 -11.27
C LEU A 564 -14.06 13.11 -11.38
N GLY A 565 -13.63 13.88 -12.40
CA GLY A 565 -14.09 14.20 -13.78
C GLY A 565 -13.72 15.65 -14.25
N ASN A 566 -12.60 15.85 -14.98
CA ASN A 566 -11.89 17.14 -15.24
C ASN A 566 -12.68 18.48 -15.27
N PHE A 567 -13.42 18.77 -16.35
CA PHE A 567 -14.32 19.92 -16.37
C PHE A 567 -15.47 19.55 -15.42
N PHE A 568 -15.32 19.90 -14.14
CA PHE A 568 -16.07 19.31 -13.02
C PHE A 568 -17.52 19.79 -12.89
N TYR A 569 -18.16 20.00 -14.04
CA TYR A 569 -19.59 19.87 -14.16
C TYR A 569 -19.99 18.48 -13.67
N PHE A 570 -20.60 18.42 -12.49
CA PHE A 570 -21.45 17.29 -12.12
C PHE A 570 -22.65 17.11 -13.11
N ILE A 571 -22.84 18.02 -14.07
CA ILE A 571 -24.04 18.13 -14.95
C ILE A 571 -23.75 18.60 -16.41
N GLY A 572 -22.52 18.50 -16.90
CA GLY A 572 -22.13 18.84 -18.29
C GLY A 572 -21.93 20.34 -18.65
N LYS A 573 -21.23 20.58 -19.77
CA LYS A 573 -20.73 21.90 -20.22
C LYS A 573 -21.83 22.81 -20.77
N GLY A 574 -21.88 24.06 -20.29
CA GLY A 574 -22.81 25.11 -20.75
C GLY A 574 -24.17 25.13 -20.03
N ASN A 575 -24.35 24.32 -18.99
CA ASN A 575 -25.61 24.13 -18.29
C ASN A 575 -25.80 25.13 -17.11
N PRO A 576 -26.95 25.81 -16.91
CA PRO A 576 -27.20 26.77 -15.81
C PRO A 576 -27.24 26.20 -14.37
N SER A 577 -26.63 25.05 -14.15
CA SER A 577 -26.38 24.43 -12.84
C SER A 577 -24.95 23.89 -12.75
N THR A 578 -24.07 24.47 -13.56
CA THR A 578 -22.62 24.28 -13.51
C THR A 578 -22.09 24.65 -12.12
N ILE A 579 -21.54 23.64 -11.43
CA ILE A 579 -20.44 23.85 -10.48
C ILE A 579 -19.18 23.93 -11.34
N PHE A 580 -18.44 25.03 -11.24
CA PHE A 580 -17.16 25.23 -11.91
C PHE A 580 -16.13 25.63 -10.86
N VAL A 581 -15.05 24.84 -10.75
CA VAL A 581 -13.87 25.24 -9.99
C VAL A 581 -12.90 25.82 -11.02
N ASP A 582 -12.60 27.11 -10.92
CA ASP A 582 -11.59 27.75 -11.76
C ASP A 582 -10.20 27.47 -11.18
N GLU A 583 -9.25 27.17 -12.06
CA GLU A 583 -7.94 26.61 -11.70
C GLU A 583 -6.87 27.70 -11.51
N ILE A 584 -6.99 28.82 -12.23
CA ILE A 584 -5.85 29.76 -12.42
C ILE A 584 -5.50 30.51 -11.12
N ASN A 585 -6.47 30.77 -10.23
CA ASN A 585 -6.21 31.44 -8.95
C ASN A 585 -7.07 30.88 -7.81
N ALA A 586 -6.40 30.52 -6.72
CA ALA A 586 -6.97 29.87 -5.55
C ALA A 586 -8.25 30.53 -4.98
N LYS A 587 -9.13 29.68 -4.44
CA LYS A 587 -10.27 30.00 -3.55
C LYS A 587 -11.52 30.61 -4.22
N LYS A 588 -11.87 30.17 -5.43
CA LYS A 588 -13.12 30.59 -6.12
C LYS A 588 -13.89 29.38 -6.66
N ILE A 589 -14.83 28.84 -5.87
CA ILE A 589 -15.88 27.98 -6.45
C ILE A 589 -16.84 28.91 -7.19
N LEU A 590 -17.16 28.63 -8.45
CA LEU A 590 -18.10 29.42 -9.24
C LEU A 590 -19.39 28.65 -9.48
N ILE A 591 -20.51 29.24 -9.05
CA ILE A 591 -21.86 28.75 -9.37
C ILE A 591 -22.49 29.79 -10.29
N ASN A 592 -22.84 29.36 -11.51
CA ASN A 592 -23.38 30.22 -12.57
C ASN A 592 -22.55 31.51 -12.81
N GLY A 593 -21.22 31.37 -12.78
CA GLY A 593 -20.27 32.47 -13.05
C GLY A 593 -20.09 33.47 -11.90
N LYS A 594 -20.64 33.21 -10.70
CA LYS A 594 -20.37 33.98 -9.48
C LYS A 594 -19.47 33.21 -8.52
N GLU A 595 -18.41 33.88 -8.07
CA GLU A 595 -17.39 33.36 -7.17
C GLU A 595 -17.88 33.24 -5.72
N VAL A 596 -17.44 32.18 -5.03
CA VAL A 596 -17.63 31.91 -3.61
C VAL A 596 -16.27 32.08 -2.91
N ILE A 597 -16.19 33.07 -2.02
CA ILE A 597 -14.98 33.44 -1.29
C ILE A 597 -15.02 32.83 0.13
N PRO A 598 -14.06 31.97 0.53
CA PRO A 598 -13.99 31.43 1.88
C PRO A 598 -13.86 32.54 2.93
N GLY A 599 -14.91 32.75 3.72
CA GLY A 599 -14.99 33.77 4.75
C GLY A 599 -15.92 34.95 4.46
N GLN A 600 -16.43 35.10 3.23
CA GLN A 600 -17.54 36.02 2.93
C GLN A 600 -18.85 35.26 2.68
N ASN A 601 -19.97 35.87 3.06
CA ASN A 601 -21.30 35.25 3.03
C ASN A 601 -21.75 34.91 1.59
N GLY A 602 -22.29 33.71 1.40
CA GLY A 602 -22.74 33.20 0.10
C GLY A 602 -23.89 32.18 0.22
N GLY A 603 -24.99 32.58 0.86
CA GLY A 603 -26.17 31.72 1.11
C GLY A 603 -26.18 31.18 2.55
N GLY A 604 -26.99 31.79 3.41
CA GLY A 604 -26.97 31.50 4.84
C GLY A 604 -27.72 30.22 5.22
N ASN A 605 -26.99 29.27 5.83
CA ASN A 605 -27.51 28.46 6.93
C ASN A 605 -27.08 29.12 8.25
N GLY A 606 -27.72 30.26 8.57
CA GLY A 606 -27.75 30.74 9.96
C GLY A 606 -28.51 29.73 10.83
N GLY A 607 -28.23 29.71 12.13
CA GLY A 607 -28.89 28.80 13.09
C GLY A 607 -30.34 29.18 13.40
N GLY A 608 -31.17 29.38 12.38
CA GLY A 608 -32.56 29.81 12.51
C GLY A 608 -33.43 28.79 13.24
N THR A 609 -34.24 29.26 14.19
CA THR A 609 -35.04 28.44 15.12
C THR A 609 -36.34 27.93 14.48
N GLY A 610 -36.19 27.05 13.49
CA GLY A 610 -37.27 26.51 12.67
C GLY A 610 -37.45 27.32 11.37
N GLY A 611 -37.57 26.61 10.25
CA GLY A 611 -37.41 27.18 8.91
C GLY A 611 -38.34 28.35 8.57
N TYR A 612 -37.83 29.25 7.72
CA TYR A 612 -38.44 30.51 7.33
C TYR A 612 -39.88 30.37 6.76
N PRO A 613 -40.80 31.28 7.11
CA PRO A 613 -42.07 31.45 6.40
C PRO A 613 -41.84 31.75 4.91
N PRO A 614 -42.76 31.39 3.99
CA PRO A 614 -42.65 31.73 2.56
C PRO A 614 -42.48 33.23 2.26
N GLU A 615 -42.93 34.09 3.17
CA GLU A 615 -42.84 35.55 3.10
C GLU A 615 -41.46 36.10 3.52
N VAL A 616 -40.58 35.27 4.09
CA VAL A 616 -39.23 35.63 4.56
C VAL A 616 -38.20 35.21 3.50
N THR A 617 -38.02 36.07 2.50
CA THR A 617 -37.23 35.74 1.30
C THR A 617 -35.84 36.36 1.26
N SER A 618 -35.66 37.59 1.77
CA SER A 618 -34.36 38.28 1.74
C SER A 618 -33.48 37.90 2.93
N ASP A 619 -32.15 38.06 2.80
CA ASP A 619 -31.23 37.67 3.89
C ASP A 619 -31.35 38.60 5.11
N SER A 620 -31.68 39.88 4.91
CA SER A 620 -32.06 40.81 5.98
C SER A 620 -33.30 40.31 6.74
N ASP A 621 -34.30 39.80 6.01
CA ASP A 621 -35.51 39.23 6.63
C ASP A 621 -35.22 37.91 7.36
N LYS A 622 -34.27 37.11 6.88
CA LYS A 622 -33.84 35.86 7.56
C LYS A 622 -33.11 36.18 8.87
N PHE A 623 -32.16 37.11 8.86
CA PHE A 623 -31.48 37.56 10.08
C PHE A 623 -32.47 38.16 11.10
N ALA A 624 -33.41 38.98 10.64
CA ALA A 624 -34.48 39.51 11.48
C ALA A 624 -35.42 38.40 12.00
N TRP A 625 -35.73 37.40 11.17
CA TRP A 625 -36.57 36.27 11.55
C TRP A 625 -35.88 35.36 12.58
N ASP A 626 -34.59 35.07 12.43
CA ASP A 626 -33.81 34.27 13.38
C ASP A 626 -33.88 34.86 14.80
N LEU A 627 -33.71 36.19 14.92
CA LEU A 627 -33.83 36.91 16.19
C LEU A 627 -35.29 36.94 16.70
N TRP A 628 -36.25 37.17 15.81
CA TRP A 628 -37.69 37.15 16.11
C TRP A 628 -38.12 35.80 16.71
N SER A 629 -37.87 34.69 16.01
CA SER A 629 -38.29 33.36 16.44
C SER A 629 -37.54 32.91 17.69
N TYR A 630 -36.26 33.25 17.83
CA TYR A 630 -35.50 32.99 19.06
C TYR A 630 -36.08 33.72 20.27
N LEU A 631 -36.42 35.01 20.13
CA LEU A 631 -37.01 35.79 21.23
C LEU A 631 -38.42 35.29 21.57
N LEU A 632 -39.26 34.97 20.59
CA LEU A 632 -40.57 34.35 20.85
C LEU A 632 -40.44 33.01 21.58
N ALA A 633 -39.47 32.16 21.20
CA ALA A 633 -39.18 30.90 21.88
C ALA A 633 -38.70 31.09 23.33
N ASN A 634 -37.98 32.19 23.61
CA ASN A 634 -37.56 32.58 24.96
C ASN A 634 -38.65 33.33 25.77
N GLY A 635 -39.88 33.36 25.28
CA GLY A 635 -41.04 33.93 25.98
C GLY A 635 -41.12 35.46 25.95
N TYR A 636 -40.57 36.10 24.92
CA TYR A 636 -40.81 37.52 24.64
C TYR A 636 -42.12 37.66 23.84
N SER A 637 -42.83 38.76 24.04
CA SER A 637 -43.98 39.11 23.20
C SER A 637 -43.53 39.49 21.78
N LYS A 638 -44.47 39.41 20.83
CA LYS A 638 -44.27 39.93 19.47
C LYS A 638 -43.86 41.41 19.45
N ALA A 639 -44.35 42.22 20.39
CA ALA A 639 -43.98 43.63 20.50
C ALA A 639 -42.59 43.83 21.14
N ALA A 640 -42.22 43.00 22.13
CA ALA A 640 -40.88 43.01 22.71
C ALA A 640 -39.81 42.61 21.67
N ALA A 641 -40.05 41.54 20.91
CA ALA A 641 -39.17 41.08 19.83
C ALA A 641 -39.03 42.12 18.72
N ALA A 642 -40.13 42.76 18.31
CA ALA A 642 -40.10 43.89 17.39
C ALA A 642 -39.30 45.09 17.91
N GLY A 643 -39.40 45.38 19.21
CA GLY A 643 -38.63 46.45 19.87
C GLY A 643 -37.11 46.23 19.77
N ILE A 644 -36.65 45.00 19.97
CA ILE A 644 -35.23 44.65 19.78
C ILE A 644 -34.84 44.79 18.31
N LEU A 645 -35.63 44.25 17.37
CA LEU A 645 -35.36 44.36 15.93
C LEU A 645 -35.26 45.81 15.43
N GLY A 646 -36.12 46.71 15.93
CA GLY A 646 -36.09 48.12 15.57
C GLY A 646 -34.83 48.85 16.02
N ASN A 647 -34.22 48.40 17.11
CA ASN A 647 -32.94 48.92 17.60
C ASN A 647 -31.75 48.31 16.84
N VAL A 648 -31.74 46.99 16.64
CA VAL A 648 -30.74 46.31 15.79
C VAL A 648 -30.68 46.92 14.38
N GLN A 649 -31.83 47.27 13.78
CA GLN A 649 -31.85 47.98 12.50
C GLN A 649 -31.25 49.41 12.59
N GLY A 650 -31.39 50.08 13.73
CA GLY A 650 -30.76 51.38 13.99
C GLY A 650 -29.24 51.30 14.12
N GLU A 651 -28.73 50.18 14.62
CA GLU A 651 -27.30 49.93 14.84
C GLU A 651 -26.58 49.39 13.59
N VAL A 652 -27.03 48.26 13.01
CA VAL A 652 -26.36 47.64 11.84
C VAL A 652 -26.95 48.06 10.49
N GLY A 653 -28.05 48.81 10.50
CA GLY A 653 -28.75 49.26 9.30
C GLY A 653 -29.74 48.22 8.72
N PRO A 654 -30.38 48.53 7.58
CA PRO A 654 -31.45 47.71 6.98
C PRO A 654 -30.98 46.37 6.40
N ASN A 655 -29.69 46.03 6.49
CA ASN A 655 -29.16 44.73 6.09
C ASN A 655 -29.34 43.66 7.19
N MET A 656 -29.62 44.08 8.44
CA MET A 656 -29.74 43.23 9.63
C MET A 656 -28.56 42.25 9.86
N ASN A 657 -27.37 42.57 9.35
CA ASN A 657 -26.24 41.64 9.35
C ASN A 657 -25.60 41.50 10.75
N PRO A 658 -25.52 40.29 11.34
CA PRO A 658 -24.87 40.05 12.62
C PRO A 658 -23.34 40.23 12.60
N ASP A 659 -22.69 40.14 11.44
CA ASP A 659 -21.25 40.35 11.27
C ASP A 659 -20.95 41.79 10.80
N THR A 660 -21.25 42.78 11.66
CA THR A 660 -21.13 44.21 11.36
C THR A 660 -20.24 44.93 12.38
N GLU A 661 -19.18 45.59 11.91
CA GLU A 661 -18.28 46.45 12.69
C GLU A 661 -18.77 47.90 12.70
N GLN A 662 -18.50 48.63 13.79
CA GLN A 662 -18.81 50.05 13.88
C GLN A 662 -17.89 50.88 12.99
N ASN A 663 -18.46 51.76 12.16
CA ASN A 663 -17.68 52.64 11.27
C ASN A 663 -16.78 53.61 12.06
N GLY A 664 -15.53 53.21 12.30
CA GLY A 664 -14.53 53.99 13.03
C GLY A 664 -14.65 53.98 14.55
N GLY A 665 -15.44 53.05 15.13
CA GLY A 665 -15.68 52.94 16.57
C GLY A 665 -15.35 51.55 17.15
N PRO A 666 -15.50 51.36 18.47
CA PRO A 666 -15.17 50.11 19.16
C PRO A 666 -16.26 49.03 19.06
N GLY A 667 -17.48 49.37 18.63
CA GLY A 667 -18.62 48.46 18.60
C GLY A 667 -18.55 47.36 17.53
N TYR A 668 -19.23 46.25 17.78
CA TYR A 668 -19.40 45.15 16.83
C TYR A 668 -20.69 44.36 17.12
N GLY A 669 -21.29 43.73 16.10
CA GLY A 669 -22.48 42.88 16.23
C GLY A 669 -23.81 43.63 16.23
N TRP A 670 -24.93 42.92 16.43
CA TRP A 670 -26.28 43.45 16.20
C TRP A 670 -26.68 44.67 17.05
N VAL A 671 -26.11 44.81 18.24
CA VAL A 671 -26.34 45.93 19.18
C VAL A 671 -25.04 46.71 19.43
N GLN A 672 -24.08 46.61 18.49
CA GLN A 672 -22.78 47.31 18.48
C GLN A 672 -22.05 47.28 19.84
N TRP A 673 -21.85 46.06 20.36
CA TRP A 673 -21.26 45.78 21.66
C TRP A 673 -19.92 46.51 21.89
N ASP A 674 -19.95 47.58 22.69
CA ASP A 674 -18.77 48.37 23.06
C ASP A 674 -18.14 47.86 24.37
N GLY A 675 -16.87 47.45 24.28
CA GLY A 675 -16.05 47.01 25.42
C GLY A 675 -15.10 48.07 25.97
N SER A 676 -15.12 49.30 25.44
CA SER A 676 -14.06 50.30 25.66
C SER A 676 -14.22 51.13 26.93
N ALA A 677 -15.46 51.37 27.36
CA ALA A 677 -15.77 52.19 28.54
C ALA A 677 -16.24 51.35 29.74
N TYR A 678 -17.23 50.47 29.55
CA TYR A 678 -17.93 49.76 30.62
C TYR A 678 -18.18 48.28 30.28
N PRO A 679 -17.14 47.45 30.10
CA PRO A 679 -17.30 46.04 29.75
C PRO A 679 -17.99 45.25 30.87
N LEU A 680 -18.91 44.35 30.51
CA LEU A 680 -19.49 43.35 31.42
C LEU A 680 -18.47 42.27 31.79
N VAL A 681 -17.51 41.98 30.89
CA VAL A 681 -16.58 40.85 30.99
C VAL A 681 -15.17 41.27 30.58
N GLY A 682 -14.22 41.11 31.50
CA GLY A 682 -12.80 41.39 31.28
C GLY A 682 -12.42 42.87 31.38
N ALA A 683 -11.15 43.17 31.10
CA ALA A 683 -10.64 44.55 31.09
C ALA A 683 -11.08 45.31 29.81
N PRO A 684 -11.21 46.64 29.83
CA PRO A 684 -11.65 47.40 28.65
C PRO A 684 -10.83 47.14 27.38
N THR A 685 -11.50 47.11 26.22
CA THR A 685 -10.87 46.94 24.91
C THR A 685 -11.58 47.77 23.84
N TRP A 686 -10.83 48.32 22.88
CA TRP A 686 -11.36 49.02 21.71
C TRP A 686 -11.71 48.05 20.55
N ASN A 687 -11.53 46.74 20.74
CA ASN A 687 -11.82 45.73 19.73
C ASN A 687 -13.17 45.04 20.03
N GLY A 688 -14.23 45.47 19.35
CA GLY A 688 -15.58 44.90 19.51
C GLY A 688 -15.67 43.41 19.18
N ARG A 689 -14.90 42.90 18.20
CA ARG A 689 -14.87 41.46 17.90
C ARG A 689 -14.28 40.67 19.06
N GLU A 690 -13.18 41.15 19.64
CA GLU A 690 -12.59 40.56 20.85
C GLU A 690 -13.57 40.61 22.03
N TYR A 691 -14.22 41.76 22.26
CA TYR A 691 -15.18 41.92 23.34
C TYR A 691 -16.37 40.96 23.21
N VAL A 692 -16.96 40.85 22.02
CA VAL A 692 -18.05 39.89 21.75
C VAL A 692 -17.57 38.45 21.91
N GLN A 693 -16.36 38.09 21.50
CA GLN A 693 -15.82 36.74 21.75
C GLN A 693 -15.69 36.43 23.25
N ARG A 694 -15.30 37.40 24.08
CA ARG A 694 -15.29 37.26 25.55
C ARG A 694 -16.70 37.10 26.12
N LEU A 695 -17.67 37.87 25.62
CA LEU A 695 -19.08 37.78 26.02
C LEU A 695 -19.70 36.41 25.64
N ILE A 696 -19.47 35.95 24.41
CA ILE A 696 -19.89 34.63 23.91
C ILE A 696 -19.33 33.50 24.79
N ALA A 697 -18.04 33.58 25.14
CA ALA A 697 -17.39 32.63 26.04
C ALA A 697 -17.99 32.65 27.46
N ALA A 698 -18.26 33.83 28.03
CA ALA A 698 -18.88 33.99 29.34
C ALA A 698 -20.34 33.52 29.39
N ALA A 699 -21.08 33.71 28.29
CA ALA A 699 -22.44 33.20 28.09
C ALA A 699 -22.48 31.68 27.82
N GLY A 700 -21.33 31.03 27.66
CA GLY A 700 -21.23 29.59 27.35
C GLY A 700 -21.60 29.21 25.92
N ILE A 701 -21.88 30.19 25.05
CA ILE A 701 -22.32 30.02 23.67
C ILE A 701 -21.19 29.35 22.85
N LYS A 702 -21.54 28.37 22.01
CA LYS A 702 -20.58 27.53 21.25
C LYS A 702 -20.57 27.83 19.75
N GLN A 703 -21.58 28.55 19.29
CA GLN A 703 -21.80 28.94 17.91
C GLN A 703 -20.88 30.10 17.53
N ASP A 704 -20.54 30.21 16.25
CA ASP A 704 -19.69 31.30 15.75
C ASP A 704 -20.34 32.67 16.05
N TYR A 705 -19.59 33.53 16.75
CA TYR A 705 -19.99 34.86 17.22
C TYR A 705 -20.50 35.81 16.12
N ARG A 706 -20.25 35.49 14.85
CA ARG A 706 -20.72 36.20 13.65
C ARG A 706 -22.12 35.79 13.20
N THR A 707 -22.69 34.72 13.77
CA THR A 707 -24.01 34.19 13.38
C THR A 707 -25.17 34.88 14.08
N SER A 708 -26.31 34.90 13.40
CA SER A 708 -27.59 35.39 13.92
C SER A 708 -27.99 34.70 15.22
N PHE A 709 -27.87 33.38 15.29
CA PHE A 709 -28.21 32.61 16.50
C PHE A 709 -27.30 32.95 17.69
N ALA A 710 -25.98 33.05 17.48
CA ALA A 710 -25.04 33.44 18.54
C ALA A 710 -25.32 34.86 19.07
N GLN A 711 -25.62 35.81 18.19
CA GLN A 711 -26.02 37.16 18.59
C GLN A 711 -27.39 37.18 19.30
N ALA A 712 -28.36 36.37 18.87
CA ALA A 712 -29.68 36.26 19.53
C ALA A 712 -29.56 35.68 20.96
N GLN A 713 -28.77 34.62 21.12
CA GLN A 713 -28.45 34.04 22.43
C GLN A 713 -27.74 35.08 23.31
N LEU A 714 -26.77 35.82 22.77
CA LEU A 714 -26.00 36.80 23.52
C LEU A 714 -26.86 37.99 23.98
N ILE A 715 -27.71 38.56 23.10
CA ILE A 715 -28.65 39.63 23.48
C ILE A 715 -29.50 39.16 24.67
N ASN A 716 -30.12 37.99 24.57
CA ASN A 716 -30.96 37.44 25.64
C ASN A 716 -30.18 37.16 26.92
N TRP A 717 -28.94 36.65 26.83
CA TRP A 717 -28.09 36.44 28.01
C TRP A 717 -27.78 37.78 28.71
N CYS A 718 -27.36 38.80 27.96
CA CYS A 718 -27.02 40.12 28.48
C CYS A 718 -28.21 40.84 29.14
N MET A 719 -29.45 40.60 28.71
CA MET A 719 -30.65 41.16 29.37
C MET A 719 -30.66 40.83 30.87
N PHE A 720 -30.32 39.58 31.23
CA PHE A 720 -30.28 39.12 32.62
C PHE A 720 -28.90 39.26 33.29
N ASN A 721 -27.85 39.58 32.52
CA ASN A 721 -26.46 39.63 33.00
C ASN A 721 -25.88 41.06 32.92
N GLY A 722 -26.60 42.03 33.50
CA GLY A 722 -26.09 43.38 33.78
C GLY A 722 -26.16 44.40 32.63
N GLN A 723 -26.63 44.03 31.43
CA GLN A 723 -26.83 45.02 30.37
C GLN A 723 -28.10 45.85 30.58
N TRP A 724 -29.14 45.30 31.22
CA TRP A 724 -30.39 46.00 31.50
C TRP A 724 -30.35 46.85 32.78
N LEU A 725 -30.54 48.17 32.67
CA LEU A 725 -30.49 49.11 33.80
C LEU A 725 -31.85 49.47 34.42
N GLY A 726 -32.96 49.33 33.69
CA GLY A 726 -34.29 49.73 34.19
C GLY A 726 -34.46 51.23 34.45
N GLN A 727 -33.84 52.08 33.64
CA GLN A 727 -33.91 53.55 33.74
C GLN A 727 -35.28 54.12 33.33
N VAL A 728 -35.97 53.48 32.37
CA VAL A 728 -37.32 53.83 31.92
C VAL A 728 -38.23 52.59 31.96
N SER A 729 -39.55 52.80 32.04
CA SER A 729 -40.51 51.69 32.04
C SER A 729 -40.61 51.03 30.64
N PRO A 730 -40.68 49.69 30.53
CA PRO A 730 -40.65 48.68 31.60
C PRO A 730 -39.32 48.61 32.37
N LEU A 731 -39.37 48.52 33.70
CA LEU A 731 -38.17 48.65 34.53
C LEU A 731 -37.38 47.33 34.60
N THR A 732 -38.07 46.20 34.55
CA THR A 732 -37.48 44.86 34.59
C THR A 732 -37.55 44.16 33.24
N VAL A 733 -36.69 43.15 33.04
CA VAL A 733 -36.69 42.30 31.84
C VAL A 733 -38.01 41.54 31.69
N ASP A 734 -38.61 41.08 32.79
CA ASP A 734 -39.87 40.32 32.72
C ASP A 734 -41.07 41.20 32.35
N GLU A 735 -41.14 42.44 32.85
CA GLU A 735 -42.12 43.42 32.38
C GLU A 735 -41.88 43.78 30.90
N PHE A 736 -40.61 43.90 30.47
CA PHE A 736 -40.26 44.14 29.07
C PHE A 736 -40.72 43.00 28.16
N LYS A 737 -40.51 41.74 28.57
CA LYS A 737 -40.91 40.55 27.82
C LYS A 737 -42.42 40.50 27.56
N VAL A 738 -43.26 41.10 28.40
CA VAL A 738 -44.72 41.12 28.23
C VAL A 738 -45.29 42.43 27.66
N VAL A 739 -44.45 43.40 27.28
CA VAL A 739 -44.89 44.68 26.69
C VAL A 739 -45.73 44.47 25.42
N SER A 740 -46.75 45.30 25.20
CA SER A 740 -47.72 45.15 24.10
C SER A 740 -47.51 46.11 22.92
N SER A 741 -46.65 47.12 23.07
CA SER A 741 -46.41 48.20 22.10
C SER A 741 -44.99 48.10 21.53
N PRO A 742 -44.79 47.87 20.21
CA PRO A 742 -43.47 47.79 19.59
C PRO A 742 -42.65 49.08 19.75
N LYS A 743 -43.32 50.23 19.73
CA LYS A 743 -42.69 51.55 19.91
C LYS A 743 -42.17 51.74 21.33
N THR A 744 -42.97 51.33 22.32
CA THR A 744 -42.60 51.36 23.74
C THR A 744 -41.48 50.35 24.02
N ALA A 745 -41.52 49.18 23.39
CA ALA A 745 -40.45 48.20 23.46
C ALA A 745 -39.13 48.75 22.89
N ALA A 746 -39.16 49.39 21.72
CA ALA A 746 -37.95 49.94 21.12
C ALA A 746 -37.30 50.99 22.03
N TYR A 747 -38.08 51.98 22.49
CA TYR A 747 -37.62 53.04 23.40
C TYR A 747 -37.11 52.52 24.76
N ALA A 748 -37.75 51.47 25.30
CA ALA A 748 -37.31 50.88 26.56
C ALA A 748 -36.01 50.08 26.40
N PHE A 749 -35.87 49.29 25.33
CA PHE A 749 -34.62 48.57 25.05
C PHE A 749 -33.48 49.54 24.76
N GLU A 750 -33.72 50.56 23.93
CA GLU A 750 -32.78 51.64 23.64
C GLU A 750 -32.19 52.25 24.92
N LEU A 751 -33.04 52.73 25.85
CA LEU A 751 -32.56 53.44 27.03
C LEU A 751 -32.14 52.55 28.21
N ASN A 752 -32.66 51.31 28.31
CA ASN A 752 -32.29 50.40 29.40
C ASN A 752 -31.11 49.49 29.05
N PHE A 753 -30.90 49.17 27.77
CA PHE A 753 -29.93 48.17 27.32
C PHE A 753 -28.79 48.77 26.50
N GLU A 754 -29.08 49.50 25.43
CA GLU A 754 -28.06 50.04 24.51
C GLU A 754 -27.43 51.34 25.03
N ARG A 755 -28.23 52.21 25.64
CA ARG A 755 -27.84 53.46 26.31
C ARG A 755 -27.14 54.47 25.38
N PRO A 756 -27.68 54.79 24.18
CA PRO A 756 -27.06 55.73 23.26
C PRO A 756 -26.96 57.14 23.86
N ALA A 757 -25.96 57.92 23.44
CA ALA A 757 -25.72 59.27 23.94
C ALA A 757 -26.82 60.30 23.58
N ALA A 758 -27.66 59.97 22.60
CA ALA A 758 -28.88 60.67 22.25
C ALA A 758 -29.95 59.64 21.87
N ALA A 759 -31.23 59.99 22.04
CA ALA A 759 -32.33 59.11 21.65
C ALA A 759 -32.59 59.14 20.13
N HIS A 760 -33.06 58.00 19.60
CA HIS A 760 -33.25 57.66 18.20
C HIS A 760 -34.72 57.27 17.91
N PRO A 761 -35.66 58.23 17.82
CA PRO A 761 -37.09 57.96 17.61
C PRO A 761 -37.42 57.13 16.36
N GLU A 762 -36.53 57.10 15.37
CA GLU A 762 -36.61 56.25 14.18
C GLU A 762 -36.66 54.75 14.51
N ARG A 763 -35.96 54.29 15.56
CA ARG A 763 -35.93 52.88 16.01
C ARG A 763 -37.32 52.37 16.40
N GLN A 764 -38.17 53.25 16.92
CA GLN A 764 -39.59 52.95 17.22
C GLN A 764 -40.41 52.71 15.93
N THR A 765 -40.06 53.36 14.83
CA THR A 765 -40.72 53.18 13.52
C THR A 765 -40.23 51.90 12.83
N TYR A 766 -38.94 51.59 12.96
CA TYR A 766 -38.39 50.30 12.53
C TYR A 766 -39.02 49.13 13.30
N ALA A 767 -39.17 49.24 14.63
CA ALA A 767 -39.85 48.24 15.45
C ALA A 767 -41.32 48.03 15.01
N GLN A 768 -42.07 49.11 14.77
CA GLN A 768 -43.43 48.99 14.24
C GLN A 768 -43.46 48.26 12.88
N THR A 769 -42.48 48.54 12.00
CA THR A 769 -42.37 47.91 10.69
C THR A 769 -42.10 46.40 10.79
N TRP A 770 -41.16 45.96 11.64
CA TRP A 770 -40.91 44.54 11.88
C TRP A 770 -42.10 43.84 12.55
N TYR A 771 -42.77 44.49 13.50
CA TYR A 771 -43.99 43.97 14.10
C TYR A 771 -45.06 43.69 13.03
N ASP A 772 -45.37 44.68 12.21
CA ASP A 772 -46.41 44.54 11.18
C ASP A 772 -46.03 43.54 10.08
N LYS A 773 -44.73 43.31 9.84
CA LYS A 773 -44.23 42.28 8.91
C LYS A 773 -44.31 40.86 9.46
N PHE A 774 -44.00 40.64 10.75
CA PHE A 774 -43.82 39.29 11.30
C PHE A 774 -44.94 38.81 12.26
N LYS A 775 -45.78 39.71 12.79
CA LYS A 775 -46.80 39.36 13.82
C LYS A 775 -47.76 38.25 13.42
N ASP A 776 -48.11 38.10 12.14
CA ASP A 776 -49.12 37.14 11.66
C ASP A 776 -48.49 35.92 10.95
N LEU A 777 -47.17 35.92 10.74
CA LEU A 777 -46.44 34.81 10.12
C LEU A 777 -46.32 33.63 11.08
N LYS A 778 -46.20 32.43 10.50
CA LYS A 778 -45.95 31.17 11.22
C LYS A 778 -44.65 30.57 10.72
N ALA A 779 -43.76 30.19 11.65
CA ALA A 779 -42.58 29.38 11.30
C ALA A 779 -43.02 28.09 10.57
N SER A 780 -42.24 27.65 9.60
CA SER A 780 -42.57 26.43 8.84
C SER A 780 -42.67 25.22 9.77
N THR A 781 -43.65 24.35 9.51
CA THR A 781 -44.08 23.30 10.45
C THR A 781 -43.25 22.02 10.41
N ALA A 782 -42.09 22.03 9.76
CA ALA A 782 -41.30 20.83 9.49
C ALA A 782 -40.27 20.53 10.61
N THR A 783 -40.77 20.15 11.80
CA THR A 783 -39.96 19.43 12.80
C THR A 783 -39.27 18.24 12.15
N GLY A 784 -38.02 17.95 12.54
CA GLY A 784 -37.31 16.75 12.07
C GLY A 784 -36.91 16.73 10.58
N LYS A 785 -37.09 17.83 9.84
CA LYS A 785 -36.84 17.89 8.38
C LYS A 785 -35.47 17.32 7.98
N ALA A 786 -34.39 17.74 8.66
CA ALA A 786 -33.04 17.29 8.33
C ALA A 786 -32.85 15.77 8.49
N GLY A 787 -33.49 15.16 9.49
CA GLY A 787 -33.47 13.71 9.68
C GLY A 787 -34.33 12.96 8.65
N ILE A 788 -35.42 13.56 8.16
CA ILE A 788 -36.19 13.00 7.04
C ILE A 788 -35.34 13.04 5.77
N GLU A 789 -34.71 14.17 5.47
CA GLU A 789 -33.79 14.32 4.33
C GLU A 789 -32.61 13.33 4.43
N HIS A 790 -32.05 13.10 5.62
CA HIS A 790 -31.04 12.06 5.89
C HIS A 790 -31.58 10.65 5.57
N LEU A 791 -32.73 10.26 6.13
CA LEU A 791 -33.35 8.96 5.86
C LEU A 791 -33.69 8.77 4.36
N GLU A 792 -34.01 9.84 3.63
CA GLU A 792 -34.23 9.77 2.19
C GLU A 792 -32.96 9.45 1.39
N THR A 793 -31.77 9.79 1.91
CA THR A 793 -30.50 9.31 1.33
C THR A 793 -30.28 7.80 1.54
N LEU A 794 -31.05 7.16 2.42
CA LEU A 794 -30.93 5.75 2.79
C LEU A 794 -31.95 4.84 2.09
N MET A 795 -32.84 5.38 1.26
CA MET A 795 -33.85 4.61 0.51
C MET A 795 -33.25 3.40 -0.23
N GLY A 796 -33.88 2.24 -0.09
CA GLY A 796 -33.49 0.99 -0.74
C GLY A 796 -32.27 0.28 -0.11
N LYS A 797 -31.64 0.86 0.92
CA LYS A 797 -30.49 0.26 1.62
C LYS A 797 -30.94 -0.54 2.83
N TRP A 798 -30.16 -1.55 3.19
CA TRP A 798 -30.25 -2.24 4.47
C TRP A 798 -29.59 -1.38 5.56
N LEU A 799 -30.31 -1.08 6.64
CA LEU A 799 -29.83 -0.19 7.71
C LEU A 799 -29.68 -0.94 9.03
N GLY A 800 -28.52 -0.80 9.67
CA GLY A 800 -28.19 -1.45 10.94
C GLY A 800 -28.36 -2.97 10.89
N ASN A 801 -28.98 -3.54 11.92
CA ASN A 801 -29.29 -4.97 12.03
C ASN A 801 -30.48 -5.44 11.15
N GLY A 802 -31.00 -4.58 10.25
CA GLY A 802 -32.11 -4.90 9.36
C GLY A 802 -33.49 -4.96 10.03
N GLN A 803 -33.61 -4.57 11.30
CA GLN A 803 -34.90 -4.53 12.01
C GLN A 803 -35.60 -3.17 11.85
N CYS A 804 -36.88 -3.08 12.21
CA CYS A 804 -37.69 -1.88 12.04
C CYS A 804 -37.17 -0.68 12.83
N TYR A 805 -36.74 -0.90 14.07
CA TYR A 805 -36.22 0.14 14.96
C TYR A 805 -34.85 0.72 14.54
N ALA A 806 -34.19 0.17 13.52
CA ALA A 806 -32.97 0.76 12.98
C ALA A 806 -33.20 2.09 12.24
N VAL A 807 -34.37 2.30 11.63
CA VAL A 807 -34.74 3.58 11.00
C VAL A 807 -34.91 4.69 12.04
N PRO A 808 -35.71 4.51 13.12
CA PRO A 808 -35.72 5.43 14.25
C PRO A 808 -34.39 5.58 14.99
N ALA A 809 -33.56 4.53 15.09
CA ALA A 809 -32.24 4.62 15.73
C ALA A 809 -31.30 5.59 14.99
N GLU A 810 -31.19 5.41 13.67
CA GLU A 810 -30.42 6.27 12.78
C GLU A 810 -30.96 7.70 12.78
N TYR A 811 -32.28 7.85 12.63
CA TYR A 811 -32.96 9.14 12.64
C TYR A 811 -32.77 9.90 13.96
N SER A 812 -32.95 9.22 15.09
CA SER A 812 -32.80 9.83 16.41
C SER A 812 -31.35 10.22 16.68
N GLY A 813 -30.41 9.32 16.41
CA GLY A 813 -28.99 9.58 16.58
C GLY A 813 -28.47 10.73 15.71
N PHE A 814 -28.87 10.78 14.44
CA PHE A 814 -28.58 11.89 13.53
C PHE A 814 -29.17 13.22 14.03
N MET A 815 -30.39 13.20 14.54
CA MET A 815 -31.09 14.36 15.11
C MET A 815 -30.70 14.68 16.56
N GLY A 816 -29.68 14.04 17.13
CA GLY A 816 -29.19 14.29 18.50
C GLY A 816 -30.13 13.86 19.63
N GLY A 817 -31.05 12.93 19.38
CA GLY A 817 -31.96 12.34 20.36
C GLY A 817 -31.38 11.14 21.13
N CYS A 818 -32.25 10.34 21.72
CA CYS A 818 -31.85 9.13 22.45
C CYS A 818 -31.28 8.08 21.47
N GLY A 819 -30.13 7.49 21.82
CA GLY A 819 -29.52 6.44 21.03
C GLY A 819 -30.30 5.13 21.21
N LEU A 820 -30.87 4.59 20.12
CA LEU A 820 -31.68 3.36 20.16
C LEU A 820 -30.89 2.11 19.73
N GLY A 821 -29.62 2.25 19.35
CA GLY A 821 -28.74 1.14 18.99
C GLY A 821 -29.07 0.53 17.62
N ALA A 822 -29.79 -0.59 17.62
CA ALA A 822 -30.20 -1.33 16.41
C ALA A 822 -29.06 -1.72 15.43
N GLY A 823 -27.79 -1.74 15.86
CA GLY A 823 -26.64 -1.96 14.98
C GLY A 823 -26.33 -0.77 14.04
N THR A 824 -26.93 0.40 14.29
CA THR A 824 -26.45 1.68 13.72
C THR A 824 -25.18 2.14 14.44
N ILE A 825 -24.55 3.23 13.97
CA ILE A 825 -23.43 3.86 14.68
C ILE A 825 -23.85 4.52 16.01
N TYR A 826 -25.15 4.69 16.24
CA TYR A 826 -25.73 5.38 17.40
C TYR A 826 -26.12 4.38 18.50
N GLY A 827 -25.12 3.98 19.30
CA GLY A 827 -25.27 3.08 20.43
C GLY A 827 -26.29 3.54 21.48
N LEU A 828 -26.73 2.62 22.36
CA LEU A 828 -27.78 2.89 23.34
C LEU A 828 -27.41 4.03 24.30
N SER A 829 -28.30 5.02 24.44
CA SER A 829 -28.17 6.12 25.40
C SER A 829 -29.52 6.56 25.97
N HIS A 830 -29.53 7.18 27.16
CA HIS A 830 -30.74 7.66 27.85
C HIS A 830 -31.80 6.58 28.13
N VAL A 831 -31.40 5.31 28.26
CA VAL A 831 -32.30 4.17 28.56
C VAL A 831 -32.84 4.27 29.99
N ILE A 832 -34.16 4.12 30.15
CA ILE A 832 -34.88 4.10 31.44
C ILE A 832 -35.86 2.92 31.58
N GLY A 833 -36.13 2.17 30.51
CA GLY A 833 -37.05 1.02 30.50
C GLY A 833 -36.58 -0.12 29.59
N ASP A 834 -37.47 -1.04 29.23
CA ASP A 834 -37.13 -2.17 28.37
C ASP A 834 -36.98 -1.75 26.90
N THR A 835 -35.80 -2.01 26.34
CA THR A 835 -35.42 -1.68 24.95
C THR A 835 -35.66 -2.83 23.98
N SER A 836 -36.23 -3.95 24.44
CA SER A 836 -36.50 -5.15 23.62
C SER A 836 -37.56 -4.94 22.52
N SER A 837 -38.36 -3.89 22.61
CA SER A 837 -39.65 -3.74 21.92
C SER A 837 -39.77 -2.39 21.19
N ALA A 838 -40.17 -2.44 19.92
CA ALA A 838 -40.42 -1.24 19.11
C ALA A 838 -41.65 -0.45 19.58
N ALA A 839 -42.65 -1.13 20.17
CA ALA A 839 -43.84 -0.48 20.73
C ALA A 839 -43.51 0.48 21.90
N ASP A 840 -42.44 0.18 22.65
CA ASP A 840 -42.14 0.80 23.95
C ASP A 840 -41.06 1.89 23.84
N ILE A 841 -40.55 2.19 22.63
CA ILE A 841 -39.52 3.21 22.39
C ILE A 841 -39.89 4.59 22.99
N GLY A 842 -41.17 4.94 23.06
CA GLY A 842 -41.62 6.19 23.67
C GLY A 842 -41.52 6.25 25.21
N GLU A 843 -41.42 5.11 25.89
CA GLU A 843 -41.37 5.03 27.36
C GLU A 843 -40.09 4.36 27.90
N ALA A 844 -39.32 3.67 27.04
CA ALA A 844 -38.06 3.03 27.38
C ALA A 844 -36.85 3.97 27.44
N TYR A 845 -36.99 5.24 27.01
CA TYR A 845 -35.91 6.22 26.91
C TYR A 845 -36.33 7.59 27.46
N ASP A 846 -35.42 8.32 28.13
CA ASP A 846 -35.67 9.69 28.61
C ASP A 846 -35.50 10.72 27.48
N TRP A 847 -36.54 10.80 26.66
CA TRP A 847 -36.67 11.78 25.59
C TRP A 847 -36.64 13.24 26.07
N ASN A 848 -37.06 13.51 27.31
CA ASN A 848 -37.06 14.89 27.82
C ASN A 848 -35.63 15.39 28.09
N ALA A 849 -34.71 14.50 28.52
CA ALA A 849 -33.30 14.84 28.73
C ALA A 849 -32.60 15.35 27.45
N VAL A 850 -33.03 14.90 26.27
CA VAL A 850 -32.55 15.36 24.96
C VAL A 850 -33.43 16.45 24.32
N GLY A 851 -34.47 16.93 25.02
CA GLY A 851 -35.37 17.98 24.54
C GLY A 851 -36.45 17.53 23.55
N TRP A 852 -36.67 16.22 23.42
CA TRP A 852 -37.75 15.64 22.60
C TRP A 852 -39.03 15.44 23.45
N LYS A 853 -40.20 15.46 22.81
CA LYS A 853 -41.50 15.32 23.48
C LYS A 853 -42.19 14.01 23.11
N VAL A 854 -42.60 13.24 24.11
CA VAL A 854 -43.45 12.04 23.92
C VAL A 854 -44.93 12.40 24.00
N ILE A 855 -45.77 11.72 23.21
CA ILE A 855 -47.24 11.66 23.39
C ILE A 855 -47.67 10.19 23.31
N SER A 856 -48.18 9.65 24.41
CA SER A 856 -48.74 8.28 24.48
C SER A 856 -50.24 8.28 24.15
N ASN A 857 -50.71 7.23 23.46
CA ASN A 857 -52.07 7.14 22.88
C ASN A 857 -52.47 8.35 22.00
N PRO A 858 -51.65 8.75 21.00
CA PRO A 858 -51.95 9.90 20.16
C PRO A 858 -53.17 9.65 19.25
N THR A 859 -54.04 10.66 19.10
CA THR A 859 -55.04 10.68 18.03
C THR A 859 -54.38 11.11 16.71
N TYR A 860 -55.07 10.95 15.58
CA TYR A 860 -54.58 11.46 14.29
C TYR A 860 -54.24 12.98 14.32
N LYS A 861 -54.87 13.76 15.19
CA LYS A 861 -54.62 15.21 15.34
C LYS A 861 -53.34 15.55 16.12
N ASP A 862 -52.80 14.60 16.86
CA ASP A 862 -51.58 14.76 17.67
C ASP A 862 -50.32 14.38 16.88
N LEU A 863 -50.49 13.68 15.75
CA LEU A 863 -49.41 13.31 14.84
C LEU A 863 -48.79 14.56 14.19
N VAL A 864 -47.46 14.55 14.03
CA VAL A 864 -46.71 15.60 13.33
C VAL A 864 -45.63 15.00 12.44
N VAL A 865 -45.28 15.70 11.36
CA VAL A 865 -44.13 15.35 10.52
C VAL A 865 -42.83 15.48 11.33
N GLY A 866 -41.93 14.52 11.14
CA GLY A 866 -40.71 14.35 11.92
C GLY A 866 -40.88 13.57 13.22
N ALA A 867 -42.08 13.13 13.57
CA ALA A 867 -42.24 12.25 14.74
C ALA A 867 -41.81 10.81 14.43
N ILE A 868 -41.12 10.17 15.37
CA ILE A 868 -41.04 8.71 15.45
C ILE A 868 -42.43 8.20 15.89
N VAL A 869 -42.96 7.17 15.25
CA VAL A 869 -44.26 6.58 15.55
C VAL A 869 -44.11 5.11 15.93
N ASN A 870 -44.61 4.74 17.12
CA ASN A 870 -44.44 3.41 17.72
C ASN A 870 -45.79 2.69 17.78
N ILE A 871 -45.87 1.53 17.16
CA ILE A 871 -47.12 0.77 16.95
C ILE A 871 -47.24 -0.30 18.03
N ARG A 872 -48.45 -0.43 18.59
CA ARG A 872 -48.74 -1.42 19.63
C ARG A 872 -48.50 -2.84 19.14
N ARG A 873 -48.01 -3.71 20.02
CA ARG A 873 -48.02 -5.17 19.82
C ARG A 873 -49.40 -5.64 19.37
N SER A 874 -49.48 -6.44 18.31
CA SER A 874 -50.75 -6.86 17.67
C SER A 874 -51.64 -5.70 17.13
N GLY A 875 -51.11 -4.50 16.98
CA GLY A 875 -51.81 -3.36 16.38
C GLY A 875 -51.94 -3.49 14.86
N GLN A 876 -52.95 -2.86 14.25
CA GLN A 876 -53.11 -2.87 12.80
C GLN A 876 -52.23 -1.78 12.16
N TRP A 877 -51.43 -2.17 11.16
CA TRP A 877 -50.55 -1.25 10.43
C TRP A 877 -50.50 -1.63 8.96
N GLY A 878 -50.87 -0.69 8.09
CA GLY A 878 -51.10 -0.99 6.67
C GLY A 878 -52.39 -1.77 6.41
N THR A 879 -52.51 -2.33 5.20
CA THR A 879 -53.72 -2.99 4.69
C THR A 879 -53.55 -4.50 4.63
N GLY A 880 -54.20 -5.22 5.55
CA GLY A 880 -54.11 -6.68 5.63
C GLY A 880 -52.95 -7.21 6.48
N TRP A 881 -52.22 -6.35 7.18
CA TRP A 881 -51.13 -6.71 8.09
C TRP A 881 -51.41 -6.22 9.53
N THR A 882 -50.93 -7.00 10.49
CA THR A 882 -50.97 -6.75 11.93
C THR A 882 -49.54 -6.90 12.43
N VAL A 883 -49.04 -5.92 13.19
CA VAL A 883 -47.64 -5.91 13.62
C VAL A 883 -47.36 -6.96 14.69
N ASP A 884 -46.07 -7.25 14.88
CA ASP A 884 -45.60 -8.36 15.71
C ASP A 884 -46.24 -8.37 17.13
N PRO A 885 -46.72 -9.54 17.62
CA PRO A 885 -47.42 -9.63 18.90
C PRO A 885 -46.50 -9.53 20.13
N ALA A 886 -45.18 -9.68 19.98
CA ALA A 886 -44.20 -9.56 21.05
C ALA A 886 -43.45 -8.21 21.04
N TYR A 887 -43.22 -7.63 19.86
CA TYR A 887 -42.33 -6.47 19.68
C TYR A 887 -43.00 -5.21 19.10
N GLY A 888 -44.16 -5.33 18.46
CA GLY A 888 -44.79 -4.21 17.74
C GLY A 888 -44.02 -3.79 16.49
N HIS A 889 -44.08 -2.51 16.13
CA HIS A 889 -43.36 -1.92 14.98
C HIS A 889 -43.08 -0.43 15.19
N THR A 890 -42.22 0.19 14.38
CA THR A 890 -41.89 1.62 14.50
C THR A 890 -41.42 2.22 13.16
N GLY A 891 -41.49 3.54 13.03
CA GLY A 891 -41.11 4.30 11.83
C GLY A 891 -41.02 5.81 12.08
N VAL A 892 -40.74 6.58 11.03
CA VAL A 892 -40.68 8.06 11.08
C VAL A 892 -41.70 8.67 10.13
N ILE A 893 -42.54 9.59 10.61
CA ILE A 893 -43.57 10.27 9.81
C ILE A 893 -42.92 11.34 8.92
N TYR A 894 -43.03 11.20 7.59
CA TYR A 894 -42.61 12.23 6.62
C TYR A 894 -43.79 13.01 6.01
N GLY A 895 -45.03 12.56 6.18
CA GLY A 895 -46.23 13.26 5.70
C GLY A 895 -47.52 12.85 6.44
N LEU A 896 -48.54 13.71 6.35
CA LEU A 896 -49.87 13.53 6.99
C LEU A 896 -51.00 13.99 6.06
N GLU A 897 -51.06 13.42 4.86
CA GLU A 897 -52.05 13.78 3.83
C GLU A 897 -53.32 12.93 3.89
N ASN A 898 -54.47 13.56 3.61
CA ASN A 898 -55.76 12.89 3.35
C ASN A 898 -56.26 11.88 4.41
N GLY A 899 -55.89 12.07 5.69
CA GLY A 899 -56.27 11.15 6.78
C GLY A 899 -55.39 9.91 6.88
N ARG A 900 -54.23 9.91 6.21
CA ARG A 900 -53.25 8.83 6.12
C ARG A 900 -51.92 9.30 6.72
N ILE A 901 -51.03 8.36 7.01
CA ILE A 901 -49.72 8.64 7.61
C ILE A 901 -48.65 8.17 6.63
N GLN A 902 -47.88 9.09 6.07
CA GLN A 902 -46.78 8.73 5.18
C GLN A 902 -45.50 8.55 6.04
N THR A 903 -44.91 7.35 5.98
CA THR A 903 -43.83 6.91 6.89
C THR A 903 -42.61 6.37 6.16
N ILE A 904 -41.43 6.59 6.72
CA ILE A 904 -40.20 5.87 6.40
C ILE A 904 -40.03 4.76 7.43
N GLU A 905 -39.87 3.53 6.97
CA GLU A 905 -39.81 2.31 7.79
C GLU A 905 -38.82 1.30 7.21
N GLN A 906 -38.45 0.29 8.01
CA GLN A 906 -37.71 -0.90 7.58
C GLN A 906 -38.36 -2.16 8.19
N ASN A 907 -38.11 -3.33 7.60
CA ASN A 907 -38.68 -4.62 8.02
C ASN A 907 -40.22 -4.62 8.04
N ALA A 908 -40.80 -4.10 6.96
CA ALA A 908 -42.23 -4.12 6.66
C ALA A 908 -42.43 -4.78 5.27
N GLU A 909 -43.46 -4.41 4.50
CA GLU A 909 -43.84 -5.16 3.28
C GLU A 909 -42.78 -5.20 2.16
N GLN A 910 -41.81 -4.27 2.14
CA GLN A 910 -40.66 -4.28 1.21
C GLN A 910 -39.41 -4.98 1.79
N GLY A 911 -39.52 -5.60 2.97
CA GLY A 911 -38.44 -6.33 3.64
C GLY A 911 -37.48 -5.47 4.44
N GLN A 912 -36.27 -5.98 4.66
CA GLN A 912 -35.23 -5.41 5.53
C GLN A 912 -34.42 -4.28 4.86
N ILE A 913 -35.13 -3.38 4.16
CA ILE A 913 -34.58 -2.15 3.56
C ILE A 913 -35.38 -0.93 4.03
N VAL A 914 -34.73 0.23 4.07
CA VAL A 914 -35.39 1.51 4.34
C VAL A 914 -36.27 1.87 3.14
N ALA A 915 -37.57 2.04 3.36
CA ALA A 915 -38.52 2.37 2.30
C ALA A 915 -39.64 3.31 2.78
N LYS A 916 -40.27 4.00 1.84
CA LYS A 916 -41.45 4.84 2.06
C LYS A 916 -42.74 4.03 1.95
N TYR A 917 -43.67 4.30 2.87
CA TYR A 917 -45.00 3.71 2.93
C TYR A 917 -46.06 4.82 3.12
N ASP A 918 -47.32 4.47 2.85
CA ASP A 918 -48.48 5.33 3.02
C ASP A 918 -49.57 4.54 3.77
N ARG A 919 -49.66 4.78 5.07
CA ARG A 919 -50.39 3.98 6.05
C ARG A 919 -51.79 4.54 6.29
N LEU A 920 -52.77 3.66 6.47
CA LEU A 920 -54.05 4.04 7.07
C LEU A 920 -53.85 4.30 8.56
N TYR A 921 -54.49 5.34 9.10
CA TYR A 921 -54.63 5.50 10.54
C TYR A 921 -55.70 4.54 11.07
N PHE A 922 -55.33 3.73 12.06
CA PHE A 922 -56.24 2.89 12.83
C PHE A 922 -56.27 3.37 14.27
N ASP A 923 -57.45 3.76 14.74
CA ASP A 923 -57.61 4.28 16.10
C ASP A 923 -57.19 3.23 17.14
N GLY A 924 -56.59 3.70 18.24
CA GLY A 924 -56.00 2.86 19.28
C GLY A 924 -54.80 1.99 18.89
N SER A 925 -54.33 1.97 17.63
CA SER A 925 -53.20 1.09 17.21
C SER A 925 -51.80 1.66 17.47
N ILE A 926 -51.67 2.98 17.70
CA ILE A 926 -50.39 3.63 18.01
C ILE A 926 -50.20 3.65 19.54
N GLN A 927 -49.02 3.23 20.03
CA GLN A 927 -48.67 3.26 21.46
C GLN A 927 -48.22 4.67 21.87
N SER A 928 -47.29 5.23 21.09
CA SER A 928 -46.71 6.55 21.32
C SER A 928 -46.20 7.17 20.02
N ILE A 929 -46.06 8.50 20.02
CA ILE A 929 -45.15 9.23 19.14
C ILE A 929 -44.08 9.94 19.95
N VAL A 930 -42.90 10.12 19.35
CA VAL A 930 -41.79 10.90 19.90
C VAL A 930 -41.45 12.01 18.91
N ILE A 931 -41.52 13.25 19.36
CA ILE A 931 -41.44 14.47 18.54
C ILE A 931 -40.11 15.17 18.82
N PRO A 932 -39.26 15.43 17.81
CA PRO A 932 -38.01 16.17 18.00
C PRO A 932 -38.26 17.66 18.29
N PRO A 933 -37.23 18.36 18.80
CA PRO A 933 -37.21 19.82 18.81
C PRO A 933 -37.31 20.42 17.39
N LYS A 934 -37.51 21.75 17.33
CA LYS A 934 -37.71 22.52 16.09
C LYS A 934 -36.42 23.07 15.52
#